data_AF-A0A0K6FZ79-F1
#
_entry.id   AF-A0A0K6FZ79-F1
#
_cell.length_a   1.000
_cell.length_b   1.000
_cell.length_c   1.000
_cell.angle_alpha   90.00
_cell.angle_beta   90.00
_cell.angle_gamma   90.00
#
_symmetry.space_group_name_H-M   'P 1'
#
loop_
_entity.id
_entity.type
_entity.pdbx_description
1 polymer ?
#
loop_
_entity_poly.entity_id
_entity_poly.type
_entity_poly.pdbx_seq_one_letter_code
_entity_poly.pdbx_strand_id
1 'polypeptide(L)'
;MIFVLTLSTLFKIDMIYDLVLHLIKQGCYNKPGNIVILAAYLGQIPKLRKRLQDVVTIVIDERDAELLEQQGIDQEDTSTVQKVQLSKQVTIRTLDNFQGEEGEVIILSLVRNSGTPFNEDTSSLEYVRGKAPIGFLRSVNRTNVGLSRAKHGLYVFGNAPELAQGSKMWSDVLKEFRSSECLGPRLPIACHRHPDYIQWVDSPGVIPVVSPNGGCCRPCGDVLSCGHICPSLTMLGMLRRDGEMPIPNHELTVAMRTCPSPYAVLSVCGEPCELQTCVPCSEEDTSDSTVDLLGQVCLRDLEDDDTLDSMTITLSCRHVFTVEALDSVTRISDFYERDRYGEWTKAILPNASIRHYRPVCPRCSGSIDSLRYGRVLKCSNHSIIQHNVARTLSNQLSWVEGRLDEIRDRLEEEIIQAVHLLGTANLPTLSEAARRASLERIEIALAAEEDFPTSFEFIENLGKLHGFAPRHTKAWRKAVGAASRPYEIAYGVAAYESDPSAAAYNNWLKRLYENGLKKRGGSTAPTVDPAQQRLQQLATKEAHTRIGHVYPRASDRFTVEAFWVTIEILMNLGLAISEACGQIWQRDVPGANTTPLDYFAEFIFLRASKDAETAYRLAEESKSRNKALICQVLVLQTQYEYALHKCRVAIRDGSLLNRGTRDEYSDMCARSIEHIQVLQTSASREIPHESVPGERDMKAEWIGVYFVHPTQIILEAWNDLARAIQNDVLAWRQGQMDGGQLVIWHRLIQEAAAENRESHTEHFYQCPKGHPYTLGECTTVLGRIWCPECGITIGDSD
;
A
#
# COMPACT_ATOMS: atom_id res chain seq x y z
N MET A 1 7.33 7.95 -31.62
CA MET A 1 8.26 6.91 -31.13
C MET A 1 8.92 7.47 -29.88
N ILE A 2 8.59 7.00 -28.67
CA ILE A 2 9.13 7.59 -27.42
C ILE A 2 9.36 6.48 -26.37
N PHE A 3 10.62 6.29 -25.93
CA PHE A 3 11.07 5.36 -24.89
C PHE A 3 11.19 6.11 -23.58
N VAL A 4 10.82 5.53 -22.41
CA VAL A 4 11.40 5.79 -21.06
C VAL A 4 10.82 4.84 -19.95
N LEU A 5 11.68 4.12 -19.18
CA LEU A 5 11.76 4.10 -17.69
C LEU A 5 12.74 3.03 -17.15
N THR A 6 13.72 3.43 -16.33
CA THR A 6 14.63 2.54 -15.58
C THR A 6 14.16 2.35 -14.14
N LEU A 7 13.14 1.52 -13.92
CA LEU A 7 12.66 1.20 -12.56
C LEU A 7 12.44 -0.30 -12.36
N SER A 8 12.08 -0.69 -11.14
CA SER A 8 11.87 -2.08 -10.71
C SER A 8 10.80 -2.80 -11.56
N THR A 9 10.79 -4.13 -11.52
CA THR A 9 9.90 -4.95 -12.37
C THR A 9 8.41 -4.71 -12.12
N LEU A 10 8.02 -4.44 -10.87
CA LEU A 10 6.63 -4.17 -10.47
C LEU A 10 6.18 -2.80 -10.98
N PHE A 11 7.00 -1.76 -10.79
CA PHE A 11 6.75 -0.40 -11.28
C PHE A 11 6.53 -0.34 -12.80
N LYS A 12 7.25 -1.16 -13.57
CA LYS A 12 7.07 -1.26 -15.04
C LYS A 12 5.68 -1.77 -15.42
N ILE A 13 5.12 -2.72 -14.67
CA ILE A 13 3.81 -3.31 -14.98
C ILE A 13 2.70 -2.29 -14.70
N ASP A 14 2.78 -1.54 -13.60
CA ASP A 14 1.81 -0.50 -13.29
C ASP A 14 1.87 0.69 -14.27
N MET A 15 3.06 1.08 -14.72
CA MET A 15 3.19 2.07 -15.79
C MET A 15 2.60 1.61 -17.12
N ILE A 16 2.82 0.33 -17.49
CA ILE A 16 2.20 -0.26 -18.69
C ILE A 16 0.67 -0.26 -18.55
N TYR A 17 0.16 -0.64 -17.38
CA TYR A 17 -1.28 -0.62 -17.08
C TYR A 17 -1.88 0.77 -17.29
N ASP A 18 -1.29 1.81 -16.68
CA ASP A 18 -1.76 3.18 -16.81
C ASP A 18 -1.71 3.71 -18.25
N LEU A 19 -0.64 3.40 -18.98
CA LEU A 19 -0.50 3.75 -20.40
C LEU A 19 -1.58 3.07 -21.25
N VAL A 20 -1.83 1.78 -21.04
CA VAL A 20 -2.86 1.03 -21.74
C VAL A 20 -4.23 1.65 -21.48
N LEU A 21 -4.56 2.00 -20.24
CA LEU A 21 -5.81 2.68 -19.91
C LEU A 21 -5.93 4.04 -20.59
N HIS A 22 -4.85 4.83 -20.62
CA HIS A 22 -4.83 6.11 -21.30
C HIS A 22 -5.13 5.97 -22.80
N LEU A 23 -4.43 5.06 -23.49
CA LEU A 23 -4.63 4.78 -24.92
C LEU A 23 -6.05 4.28 -25.21
N ILE A 24 -6.58 3.41 -24.35
CA ILE A 24 -7.94 2.90 -24.45
C ILE A 24 -8.98 4.01 -24.29
N LYS A 25 -8.75 4.93 -23.36
CA LYS A 25 -9.66 6.04 -23.06
C LYS A 25 -9.62 7.13 -24.14
N GLN A 26 -8.54 7.25 -24.92
CA GLN A 26 -8.52 8.11 -26.11
C GLN A 26 -9.58 7.72 -27.16
N GLY A 27 -10.04 6.47 -27.14
CA GLY A 27 -11.17 6.00 -27.95
C GLY A 27 -10.83 5.68 -29.41
N CYS A 28 -9.64 6.08 -29.91
CA CYS A 28 -9.17 5.76 -31.25
C CYS A 28 -8.58 4.34 -31.39
N TYR A 29 -8.16 3.71 -30.28
CA TYR A 29 -7.62 2.35 -30.24
C TYR A 29 -8.63 1.37 -29.64
N ASN A 30 -9.63 0.96 -30.44
CA ASN A 30 -10.78 0.18 -29.96
C ASN A 30 -10.96 -1.18 -30.68
N LYS A 31 -10.07 -1.54 -31.60
CA LYS A 31 -10.11 -2.81 -32.35
C LYS A 31 -9.04 -3.79 -31.85
N PRO A 32 -9.26 -5.11 -32.03
CA PRO A 32 -8.21 -6.12 -31.80
C PRO A 32 -6.96 -5.79 -32.64
N GLY A 33 -5.77 -5.90 -32.04
CA GLY A 33 -4.50 -5.54 -32.68
C GLY A 33 -4.15 -4.05 -32.68
N ASN A 34 -5.01 -3.17 -32.15
CA ASN A 34 -4.64 -1.76 -31.97
C ASN A 34 -3.59 -1.57 -30.88
N ILE A 35 -3.72 -2.25 -29.73
CA ILE A 35 -2.75 -2.18 -28.63
C ILE A 35 -2.21 -3.59 -28.40
N VAL A 36 -0.90 -3.73 -28.55
CA VAL A 36 -0.19 -5.01 -28.33
C VAL A 36 0.92 -4.81 -27.31
N ILE A 37 0.95 -5.67 -26.29
CA ILE A 37 2.02 -5.73 -25.30
C ILE A 37 2.93 -6.90 -25.64
N LEU A 38 4.20 -6.59 -25.92
CA LEU A 38 5.23 -7.57 -26.20
C LEU A 38 6.10 -7.79 -24.97
N ALA A 39 5.99 -8.98 -24.39
CA ALA A 39 6.79 -9.43 -23.27
C ALA A 39 8.09 -10.07 -23.78
N ALA A 40 9.24 -9.62 -23.28
CA ALA A 40 10.52 -10.26 -23.60
C ALA A 40 10.71 -11.63 -22.93
N TYR A 41 9.96 -11.90 -21.86
CA TYR A 41 10.06 -13.13 -21.08
C TYR A 41 8.67 -13.70 -20.76
N LEU A 42 8.50 -15.00 -20.93
CA LEU A 42 7.22 -15.69 -20.77
C LEU A 42 6.59 -15.48 -19.39
N GLY A 43 7.38 -15.52 -18.30
CA GLY A 43 6.92 -15.29 -16.93
C GLY A 43 6.39 -13.88 -16.62
N GLN A 44 6.45 -12.94 -17.58
CA GLN A 44 5.80 -11.63 -17.46
C GLN A 44 4.32 -11.68 -17.84
N ILE A 45 3.94 -12.58 -18.75
CA ILE A 45 2.59 -12.65 -19.29
C ILE A 45 1.56 -12.86 -18.18
N PRO A 46 1.74 -13.79 -17.23
CA PRO A 46 0.80 -13.96 -16.12
C PRO A 46 0.67 -12.70 -15.25
N LYS A 47 1.78 -11.98 -15.02
CA LYS A 47 1.77 -10.75 -14.21
C LYS A 47 1.03 -9.61 -14.89
N LEU A 48 1.27 -9.43 -16.20
CA LEU A 48 0.55 -8.45 -17.03
C LEU A 48 -0.94 -8.83 -17.15
N ARG A 49 -1.23 -10.12 -17.33
CA ARG A 49 -2.59 -10.66 -17.39
C ARG A 49 -3.35 -10.34 -16.11
N LYS A 50 -2.82 -10.77 -14.96
CA LYS A 50 -3.43 -10.55 -13.64
C LYS A 50 -3.70 -9.06 -13.39
N ARG A 51 -2.82 -8.17 -13.85
CA ARG A 51 -2.99 -6.73 -13.62
C ARG A 51 -4.05 -6.09 -14.52
N LEU A 52 -4.20 -6.56 -15.76
CA LEU A 52 -5.08 -5.97 -16.77
C LEU A 52 -6.47 -6.64 -16.84
N GLN A 53 -6.66 -7.80 -16.20
CA GLN A 53 -7.85 -8.64 -16.36
C GLN A 53 -9.17 -7.96 -15.98
N ASP A 54 -9.12 -7.04 -15.01
CA ASP A 54 -10.32 -6.36 -14.49
C ASP A 54 -10.82 -5.24 -15.43
N VAL A 55 -10.04 -4.86 -16.45
CA VAL A 55 -10.31 -3.66 -17.25
C VAL A 55 -10.39 -3.92 -18.76
N VAL A 56 -9.76 -4.99 -19.25
CA VAL A 56 -9.71 -5.30 -20.68
C VAL A 56 -9.88 -6.79 -20.95
N THR A 57 -10.43 -7.13 -22.12
CA THR A 57 -10.38 -8.51 -22.60
C THR A 57 -8.96 -8.81 -23.09
N ILE A 58 -8.28 -9.71 -22.39
CA ILE A 58 -6.91 -10.11 -22.71
C ILE A 58 -6.93 -11.34 -23.58
N VAL A 59 -6.32 -11.25 -24.75
CA VAL A 59 -6.10 -12.38 -25.65
C VAL A 59 -4.65 -12.81 -25.55
N ILE A 60 -4.43 -14.05 -25.11
CA ILE A 60 -3.12 -14.72 -25.11
C ILE A 60 -3.14 -15.75 -26.24
N ASP A 61 -2.05 -15.85 -26.99
CA ASP A 61 -1.90 -16.82 -28.08
C ASP A 61 -1.93 -18.26 -27.56
N GLU A 62 -2.50 -19.18 -28.33
CA GLU A 62 -2.53 -20.61 -27.99
C GLU A 62 -1.11 -21.15 -27.74
N ARG A 63 -0.12 -20.75 -28.56
CA ARG A 63 1.27 -21.17 -28.40
C ARG A 63 1.94 -20.63 -27.13
N ASP A 64 1.60 -19.39 -26.73
CA ASP A 64 2.11 -18.81 -25.49
C ASP A 64 1.43 -19.46 -24.26
N ALA A 65 0.15 -19.82 -24.37
CA ALA A 65 -0.59 -20.54 -23.34
C ALA A 65 -0.03 -21.95 -23.11
N GLU A 66 0.25 -22.70 -24.18
CA GLU A 66 0.88 -24.03 -24.11
C GLU A 66 2.26 -23.99 -23.43
N LEU A 67 3.09 -22.99 -23.73
CA LEU A 67 4.41 -22.83 -23.12
C LEU A 67 4.34 -22.49 -21.63
N LEU A 68 3.30 -21.76 -21.20
CA LEU A 68 3.07 -21.44 -19.78
C LEU A 68 2.72 -22.71 -19.00
N GLU A 69 1.85 -23.55 -19.56
CA GLU A 69 1.48 -24.85 -18.96
C GLU A 69 2.67 -25.81 -18.85
N GLN A 70 3.51 -25.90 -19.89
CA GLN A 70 4.69 -26.76 -19.89
C GLN A 70 5.76 -26.37 -18.86
N GLN A 71 5.82 -25.10 -18.45
CA GLN A 71 6.78 -24.61 -17.44
C GLN A 71 6.28 -24.75 -16.00
N GLY A 72 5.13 -25.38 -15.77
CA GLY A 72 4.56 -25.53 -14.42
C GLY A 72 4.22 -24.18 -13.77
N ILE A 73 3.94 -23.16 -14.59
CA ILE A 73 3.45 -21.87 -14.10
C ILE A 73 1.94 -22.03 -14.00
N ASP A 74 1.48 -22.46 -12.83
CA ASP A 74 0.07 -22.76 -12.56
C ASP A 74 -0.85 -21.60 -12.96
N GLN A 75 -1.84 -21.90 -13.81
CA GLN A 75 -2.99 -21.03 -14.05
C GLN A 75 -3.98 -21.22 -12.89
N GLU A 76 -3.67 -20.70 -11.70
CA GLU A 76 -4.71 -20.50 -10.69
C GLU A 76 -5.70 -19.44 -11.24
N ASP A 77 -6.99 -19.79 -11.25
CA ASP A 77 -8.15 -19.05 -11.74
C ASP A 77 -8.52 -19.18 -13.23
N THR A 78 -8.73 -20.41 -13.69
CA THR A 78 -9.69 -20.67 -14.78
C THR A 78 -11.06 -21.04 -14.22
N SER A 79 -11.87 -20.05 -13.83
CA SER A 79 -13.33 -20.17 -13.97
C SER A 79 -14.04 -18.81 -13.99
N THR A 80 -14.91 -18.65 -15.00
CA THR A 80 -15.89 -17.57 -15.22
C THR A 80 -15.36 -16.15 -15.39
N VAL A 81 -15.15 -15.79 -16.66
CA VAL A 81 -15.24 -14.40 -17.14
C VAL A 81 -16.59 -13.81 -16.69
N GLN A 82 -16.61 -13.04 -15.61
CA GLN A 82 -17.69 -12.07 -15.42
C GLN A 82 -17.54 -11.03 -16.53
N LYS A 83 -18.40 -11.16 -17.55
CA LYS A 83 -18.55 -10.21 -18.65
C LYS A 83 -19.00 -8.85 -18.08
N VAL A 84 -18.05 -8.04 -17.64
CA VAL A 84 -18.25 -6.59 -17.60
C VAL A 84 -18.00 -6.10 -19.03
N GLN A 85 -19.07 -5.77 -19.74
CA GLN A 85 -18.95 -5.26 -21.11
C GLN A 85 -18.24 -3.90 -21.14
N LEU A 86 -16.99 -3.91 -21.59
CA LEU A 86 -16.36 -2.87 -22.42
C LEU A 86 -15.57 -3.60 -23.50
N SER A 87 -15.98 -3.47 -24.75
CA SER A 87 -15.55 -4.22 -25.95
C SER A 87 -14.11 -3.95 -26.42
N LYS A 88 -13.17 -3.63 -25.52
CA LYS A 88 -11.82 -3.20 -25.86
C LYS A 88 -10.81 -4.32 -25.55
N GLN A 89 -10.23 -4.89 -26.61
CA GLN A 89 -9.29 -6.01 -26.53
C GLN A 89 -7.84 -5.53 -26.52
N VAL A 90 -7.02 -6.10 -25.63
CA VAL A 90 -5.56 -5.91 -25.60
C VAL A 90 -4.90 -7.27 -25.83
N THR A 91 -3.93 -7.33 -26.74
CA THR A 91 -3.19 -8.56 -27.04
C THR A 91 -1.89 -8.59 -26.25
N ILE A 92 -1.61 -9.68 -25.54
CA ILE A 92 -0.35 -9.89 -24.82
C ILE A 92 0.35 -11.11 -25.41
N ARG A 93 1.60 -10.95 -25.87
CA ARG A 93 2.38 -12.04 -26.45
C ARG A 93 3.86 -11.94 -26.14
N THR A 94 4.57 -13.06 -26.31
CA THR A 94 6.04 -13.04 -26.32
C THR A 94 6.58 -12.47 -27.63
N LEU A 95 7.79 -11.91 -27.57
CA LEU A 95 8.52 -11.40 -28.75
C LEU A 95 8.66 -12.45 -29.87
N ASP A 96 8.87 -13.71 -29.52
CA ASP A 96 9.07 -14.80 -30.49
C ASP A 96 7.79 -15.16 -31.23
N ASN A 97 6.67 -15.18 -30.51
CA ASN A 97 5.37 -15.60 -31.05
C ASN A 97 4.60 -14.47 -31.75
N PHE A 98 5.18 -13.26 -31.81
CA PHE A 98 4.64 -12.11 -32.55
C PHE A 98 5.40 -11.79 -33.86
N GLN A 99 6.27 -12.70 -34.31
CA GLN A 99 7.01 -12.52 -35.56
C GLN A 99 6.07 -12.60 -36.77
N GLY A 100 6.11 -11.57 -37.63
CA GLY A 100 5.28 -11.49 -38.85
C GLY A 100 3.93 -10.79 -38.66
N GLU A 101 3.59 -10.40 -37.44
CA GLU A 101 2.41 -9.61 -37.11
C GLU A 101 2.80 -8.15 -36.82
N GLU A 102 1.83 -7.24 -36.81
CA GLU A 102 2.01 -5.81 -36.57
C GLU A 102 0.85 -5.24 -35.74
N GLY A 103 1.12 -4.22 -34.94
CA GLY A 103 0.11 -3.51 -34.14
C GLY A 103 0.16 -2.00 -34.37
N GLU A 104 -0.94 -1.30 -34.09
CA GLU A 104 -0.95 0.17 -34.19
C GLU A 104 -0.04 0.78 -33.12
N VAL A 105 -0.21 0.38 -31.87
CA VAL A 105 0.64 0.75 -30.74
C VAL A 105 1.27 -0.51 -30.13
N ILE A 106 2.60 -0.52 -30.06
CA ILE A 106 3.37 -1.60 -29.43
C ILE A 106 3.95 -1.10 -28.12
N ILE A 107 3.72 -1.86 -27.06
CA ILE A 107 4.33 -1.66 -25.74
C ILE A 107 5.28 -2.81 -25.48
N LEU A 108 6.59 -2.55 -25.51
CA LEU A 108 7.65 -3.55 -25.37
C LEU A 108 8.19 -3.56 -23.93
N SER A 109 8.03 -4.69 -23.23
CA SER A 109 8.44 -4.87 -21.84
C SER A 109 9.70 -5.74 -21.72
N LEU A 110 10.84 -5.11 -21.36
CA LEU A 110 12.17 -5.74 -21.37
C LEU A 110 12.66 -6.19 -19.98
N VAL A 111 11.98 -5.75 -18.90
CA VAL A 111 12.02 -6.13 -17.46
C VAL A 111 13.34 -6.29 -16.72
N ARG A 112 14.45 -6.72 -17.31
CA ARG A 112 15.68 -6.89 -16.52
C ARG A 112 16.21 -5.53 -16.05
N ASN A 113 16.42 -5.44 -14.75
CA ASN A 113 17.05 -4.33 -14.06
C ASN A 113 17.84 -4.96 -12.90
N SER A 114 19.16 -4.81 -12.93
CA SER A 114 20.07 -5.22 -11.86
C SER A 114 20.37 -4.10 -10.87
N GLY A 115 19.54 -3.03 -10.88
CA GLY A 115 19.66 -1.88 -9.98
C GLY A 115 20.68 -0.84 -10.44
N THR A 116 21.12 -0.89 -11.71
CA THR A 116 22.03 0.13 -12.25
C THR A 116 21.28 1.46 -12.44
N PRO A 117 21.72 2.57 -11.79
CA PRO A 117 21.08 3.87 -11.96
C PRO A 117 21.24 4.37 -13.39
N PHE A 118 20.18 5.01 -13.90
CA PHE A 118 20.28 5.75 -15.16
C PHE A 118 20.91 7.11 -14.91
N ASN A 119 22.09 7.34 -15.49
CA ASN A 119 22.68 8.67 -15.60
C ASN A 119 22.58 9.13 -17.05
N GLU A 120 22.16 10.39 -17.26
CA GLU A 120 21.98 11.00 -18.59
C GLU A 120 23.29 11.18 -19.37
N ASP A 121 24.44 10.88 -18.78
CA ASP A 121 25.75 10.98 -19.42
C ASP A 121 25.92 10.02 -20.61
N THR A 122 26.75 10.38 -21.60
CA THR A 122 27.00 9.57 -22.83
C THR A 122 27.84 8.33 -22.59
N SER A 123 28.68 8.35 -21.56
CA SER A 123 29.47 7.20 -21.13
C SER A 123 28.61 6.00 -20.70
N SER A 124 27.37 6.23 -20.23
CA SER A 124 26.46 5.17 -19.79
C SER A 124 25.79 4.39 -20.93
N LEU A 125 25.85 4.91 -22.17
CA LEU A 125 25.29 4.27 -23.36
C LEU A 125 26.33 3.61 -24.26
N GLU A 126 27.59 3.53 -23.82
CA GLU A 126 28.63 2.87 -24.59
C GLU A 126 28.56 1.35 -24.45
N TYR A 127 28.76 0.67 -25.58
CA TYR A 127 28.94 -0.77 -25.58
C TYR A 127 30.28 -1.13 -24.95
N VAL A 128 30.24 -1.65 -23.72
CA VAL A 128 31.40 -2.23 -23.04
C VAL A 128 31.40 -3.74 -23.26
N ARG A 129 32.52 -4.29 -23.74
CA ARG A 129 32.64 -5.72 -24.03
C ARG A 129 32.69 -6.53 -22.72
N GLY A 130 31.53 -6.89 -22.19
CA GLY A 130 31.36 -7.61 -20.92
C GLY A 130 30.11 -8.49 -20.86
N LYS A 131 30.02 -9.34 -19.82
CA LYS A 131 28.83 -10.20 -19.57
C LYS A 131 27.72 -9.43 -18.84
N ALA A 132 27.08 -8.45 -19.50
CA ALA A 132 25.87 -7.84 -18.96
C ALA A 132 24.68 -8.85 -18.98
N PRO A 133 23.84 -8.93 -17.93
CA PRO A 133 22.85 -10.00 -17.75
C PRO A 133 21.55 -9.81 -18.56
N ILE A 134 21.58 -9.12 -19.71
CA ILE A 134 20.39 -8.95 -20.57
C ILE A 134 19.95 -10.25 -21.27
N GLY A 135 20.77 -11.31 -21.17
CA GLY A 135 20.50 -12.66 -21.62
C GLY A 135 19.94 -12.73 -23.03
N PHE A 136 18.64 -12.93 -23.09
CA PHE A 136 17.86 -13.14 -24.28
C PHE A 136 17.84 -11.95 -25.28
N LEU A 137 17.93 -10.73 -24.77
CA LEU A 137 17.87 -9.48 -25.55
C LEU A 137 19.17 -9.13 -26.29
N ARG A 138 20.17 -10.03 -26.27
CA ARG A 138 21.41 -9.92 -27.05
C ARG A 138 21.20 -10.22 -28.54
N SER A 139 20.16 -10.96 -28.89
CA SER A 139 19.90 -11.38 -30.26
C SER A 139 19.43 -10.22 -31.13
N VAL A 140 20.24 -9.89 -32.14
CA VAL A 140 19.95 -8.84 -33.15
C VAL A 140 18.59 -9.08 -33.82
N ASN A 141 18.28 -10.33 -34.16
CA ASN A 141 17.03 -10.67 -34.83
C ASN A 141 15.80 -10.35 -33.97
N ARG A 142 15.84 -10.67 -32.67
CA ARG A 142 14.73 -10.43 -31.75
C ARG A 142 14.58 -8.94 -31.41
N THR A 143 15.69 -8.21 -31.31
CA THR A 143 15.66 -6.74 -31.21
C THR A 143 15.05 -6.11 -32.46
N ASN A 144 15.46 -6.55 -33.66
CA ASN A 144 14.88 -6.08 -34.93
C ASN A 144 13.38 -6.35 -35.00
N VAL A 145 12.93 -7.56 -34.64
CA VAL A 145 11.51 -7.89 -34.59
C VAL A 145 10.81 -6.91 -33.65
N GLY A 146 11.22 -6.80 -32.39
CA GLY A 146 10.55 -5.95 -31.38
C GLY A 146 10.45 -4.47 -31.74
N LEU A 147 11.45 -3.92 -32.44
CA LEU A 147 11.48 -2.51 -32.83
C LEU A 147 10.68 -2.20 -34.11
N SER A 148 10.28 -3.20 -34.88
CA SER A 148 9.68 -3.02 -36.23
C SER A 148 8.18 -3.34 -36.29
N ARG A 149 7.51 -3.59 -35.16
CA ARG A 149 6.10 -4.03 -35.14
C ARG A 149 5.05 -2.92 -35.05
N ALA A 150 5.47 -1.69 -34.77
CA ALA A 150 4.56 -0.58 -34.47
C ALA A 150 4.26 0.29 -35.70
N LYS A 151 2.99 0.67 -35.89
CA LYS A 151 2.56 1.60 -36.96
C LYS A 151 2.45 3.06 -36.50
N HIS A 152 1.81 3.30 -35.35
CA HIS A 152 1.56 4.64 -34.80
C HIS A 152 2.53 4.98 -33.67
N GLY A 153 2.78 4.04 -32.75
CA GLY A 153 3.57 4.29 -31.55
C GLY A 153 4.30 3.08 -31.02
N LEU A 154 5.59 3.24 -30.72
CA LEU A 154 6.40 2.26 -30.01
C LEU A 154 6.81 2.85 -28.66
N TYR A 155 6.44 2.15 -27.60
CA TYR A 155 6.82 2.43 -26.21
C TYR A 155 7.67 1.27 -25.70
N VAL A 156 8.83 1.56 -25.15
CA VAL A 156 9.77 0.53 -24.70
C VAL A 156 10.13 0.78 -23.24
N PHE A 157 9.97 -0.24 -22.41
CA PHE A 157 10.23 -0.22 -20.97
C PHE A 157 11.42 -1.12 -20.64
N GLY A 158 12.57 -0.55 -20.24
CA GLY A 158 13.80 -1.29 -20.01
C GLY A 158 14.92 -0.46 -19.37
N ASN A 159 15.98 -1.12 -18.88
CA ASN A 159 17.17 -0.45 -18.33
C ASN A 159 18.15 -0.11 -19.48
N ALA A 160 18.28 1.18 -19.82
CA ALA A 160 19.09 1.63 -20.96
C ALA A 160 20.61 1.31 -20.80
N PRO A 161 21.26 1.60 -19.65
CA PRO A 161 22.65 1.24 -19.43
C PRO A 161 22.93 -0.26 -19.60
N GLU A 162 22.07 -1.12 -19.06
CA GLU A 162 22.23 -2.57 -19.17
C GLU A 162 22.06 -3.06 -20.61
N LEU A 163 21.09 -2.50 -21.34
CA LEU A 163 20.87 -2.80 -22.76
C LEU A 163 22.06 -2.38 -23.61
N ALA A 164 22.58 -1.17 -23.40
CA ALA A 164 23.74 -0.63 -24.12
C ALA A 164 25.01 -1.47 -23.88
N GLN A 165 25.29 -1.84 -22.62
CA GLN A 165 26.42 -2.71 -22.29
C GLN A 165 26.27 -4.12 -22.84
N GLY A 166 25.03 -4.64 -22.89
CA GLY A 166 24.77 -6.01 -23.28
C GLY A 166 24.74 -6.28 -24.78
N SER A 167 24.48 -5.27 -25.61
CA SER A 167 24.41 -5.42 -27.07
C SER A 167 24.81 -4.14 -27.80
N LYS A 168 25.71 -4.29 -28.78
CA LYS A 168 26.12 -3.19 -29.66
C LYS A 168 24.93 -2.56 -30.39
N MET A 169 24.00 -3.38 -30.88
CA MET A 169 22.81 -2.89 -31.56
C MET A 169 21.94 -2.03 -30.63
N TRP A 170 21.76 -2.45 -29.37
CA TRP A 170 21.02 -1.64 -28.40
C TRP A 170 21.75 -0.34 -28.07
N SER A 171 23.09 -0.35 -27.96
CA SER A 171 23.88 0.88 -27.81
C SER A 171 23.65 1.86 -28.97
N ASP A 172 23.67 1.37 -30.21
CA ASP A 172 23.44 2.19 -31.41
C ASP A 172 22.00 2.74 -31.44
N VAL A 173 21.00 1.90 -31.17
CA VAL A 173 19.58 2.31 -31.09
C VAL A 173 19.35 3.34 -29.98
N LEU A 174 19.96 3.17 -28.81
CA LEU A 174 19.81 4.09 -27.67
C LEU A 174 20.47 5.44 -27.94
N LYS A 175 21.59 5.47 -28.67
CA LYS A 175 22.22 6.71 -29.13
C LYS A 175 21.32 7.46 -30.10
N GLU A 176 20.67 6.74 -31.03
CA GLU A 176 19.69 7.33 -31.95
C GLU A 176 18.50 7.92 -31.17
N PHE A 177 17.95 7.16 -30.22
CA PHE A 177 16.85 7.64 -29.37
C PHE A 177 17.22 8.87 -28.57
N ARG A 178 18.44 8.92 -28.03
CA ARG A 178 18.95 10.11 -27.35
C ARG A 178 19.02 11.31 -28.30
N SER A 179 19.53 11.12 -29.52
CA SER A 179 19.64 12.20 -30.51
C SER A 179 18.29 12.77 -30.92
N SER A 180 17.24 11.94 -30.86
CA SER A 180 15.85 12.33 -31.12
C SER A 180 15.08 12.78 -29.88
N GLU A 181 15.74 13.00 -28.73
CA GLU A 181 15.11 13.37 -27.44
C GLU A 181 14.02 12.38 -26.97
N CYS A 182 14.14 11.12 -27.39
CA CYS A 182 13.21 10.04 -27.12
C CYS A 182 13.72 9.07 -26.05
N LEU A 183 14.69 9.49 -25.23
CA LEU A 183 15.32 8.72 -24.14
C LEU A 183 15.41 9.59 -22.88
N GLY A 184 15.02 9.05 -21.72
CA GLY A 184 15.00 9.78 -20.45
C GLY A 184 14.39 8.94 -19.31
N PRO A 185 13.97 9.59 -18.19
CA PRO A 185 13.22 9.01 -17.06
C PRO A 185 11.70 9.37 -17.00
N ARG A 186 11.17 10.16 -17.96
CA ARG A 186 9.73 10.45 -18.11
C ARG A 186 9.12 10.04 -19.46
N LEU A 187 7.90 9.53 -19.45
CA LEU A 187 7.08 9.23 -20.62
C LEU A 187 6.18 10.44 -20.97
N PRO A 188 6.20 10.96 -22.20
CA PRO A 188 5.23 11.97 -22.61
C PRO A 188 3.90 11.32 -23.00
N ILE A 189 2.83 11.83 -22.44
CA ILE A 189 1.46 11.57 -22.87
C ILE A 189 0.91 12.81 -23.57
N ALA A 190 0.20 12.60 -24.67
CA ALA A 190 -0.41 13.66 -25.45
C ALA A 190 -1.91 13.43 -25.56
N CYS A 191 -2.66 14.53 -25.65
CA CYS A 191 -4.07 14.43 -25.95
C CYS A 191 -4.26 14.28 -27.45
N HIS A 192 -4.98 13.24 -27.89
CA HIS A 192 -5.31 13.05 -29.31
C HIS A 192 -6.01 14.27 -29.93
N ARG A 193 -6.82 15.00 -29.15
CA ARG A 193 -7.54 16.20 -29.60
C ARG A 193 -6.77 17.51 -29.43
N HIS A 194 -5.81 17.55 -28.52
CA HIS A 194 -4.94 18.72 -28.29
C HIS A 194 -3.48 18.26 -28.38
N PRO A 195 -2.94 18.14 -29.60
CA PRO A 195 -1.58 17.63 -29.81
C PRO A 195 -0.50 18.49 -29.15
N ASP A 196 -0.81 19.75 -28.88
CA ASP A 196 0.05 20.71 -28.21
C ASP A 196 0.08 20.54 -26.67
N TYR A 197 -0.84 19.74 -26.10
CA TYR A 197 -0.79 19.35 -24.70
C TYR A 197 0.04 18.07 -24.54
N ILE A 198 1.27 18.24 -24.07
CA ILE A 198 2.18 17.15 -23.72
C ILE A 198 2.46 17.22 -22.22
N GLN A 199 2.29 16.10 -21.51
CA GLN A 199 2.67 15.95 -20.10
C GLN A 199 3.69 14.84 -19.95
N TRP A 200 4.75 15.11 -19.20
CA TRP A 200 5.81 14.14 -18.93
C TRP A 200 5.55 13.45 -17.60
N VAL A 201 5.47 12.12 -17.62
CA VAL A 201 5.08 11.28 -16.48
C VAL A 201 6.22 10.32 -16.13
N ASP A 202 6.68 10.33 -14.89
CA ASP A 202 7.74 9.46 -14.35
C ASP A 202 7.22 8.30 -13.49
N SER A 203 5.99 8.39 -12.97
CA SER A 203 5.48 7.42 -11.98
C SER A 203 4.08 6.89 -12.27
N PRO A 204 3.77 5.62 -11.92
CA PRO A 204 2.44 5.07 -12.00
C PRO A 204 1.50 5.80 -11.05
N GLY A 205 0.21 5.78 -11.36
CA GLY A 205 -0.83 6.57 -10.71
C GLY A 205 -0.90 8.02 -11.19
N VAL A 206 0.12 8.55 -11.89
CA VAL A 206 0.12 9.95 -12.36
C VAL A 206 -0.69 10.11 -13.65
N ILE A 207 -0.63 9.17 -14.60
CA ILE A 207 -1.38 9.26 -15.88
C ILE A 207 -2.88 9.42 -15.64
N PRO A 208 -3.54 8.67 -14.72
CA PRO A 208 -4.94 8.89 -14.38
C PRO A 208 -5.26 10.29 -13.81
N VAL A 209 -4.28 11.01 -13.27
CA VAL A 209 -4.45 12.38 -12.73
C VAL A 209 -4.33 13.42 -13.82
N VAL A 210 -3.32 13.30 -14.69
CA VAL A 210 -3.06 14.28 -15.77
C VAL A 210 -3.87 14.00 -17.04
N SER A 211 -4.36 12.77 -17.19
CA SER A 211 -5.20 12.32 -18.31
C SER A 211 -6.34 11.39 -17.85
N PRO A 212 -7.28 11.88 -17.02
CA PRO A 212 -8.31 11.06 -16.38
C PRO A 212 -9.21 10.32 -17.37
N ASN A 213 -9.53 10.98 -18.49
CA ASN A 213 -10.39 10.46 -19.56
C ASN A 213 -9.61 10.14 -20.85
N GLY A 214 -8.30 9.90 -20.77
CA GLY A 214 -7.45 9.63 -21.95
C GLY A 214 -7.08 10.87 -22.78
N GLY A 215 -7.62 12.04 -22.47
CA GLY A 215 -7.25 13.34 -23.04
C GLY A 215 -6.63 14.29 -22.02
N CYS A 216 -6.40 15.54 -22.41
CA CYS A 216 -5.93 16.59 -21.50
C CYS A 216 -7.07 17.22 -20.70
N CYS A 217 -6.71 18.05 -19.73
CA CYS A 217 -7.64 18.89 -18.97
C CYS A 217 -7.90 20.26 -19.65
N ARG A 218 -7.96 20.34 -20.99
CA ARG A 218 -8.41 21.55 -21.72
C ARG A 218 -9.79 21.40 -22.38
N PRO A 219 -10.64 22.44 -22.38
CA PRO A 219 -11.92 22.43 -23.09
C PRO A 219 -11.71 22.12 -24.57
N CYS A 220 -12.36 21.04 -25.04
CA CYS A 220 -12.31 20.60 -26.44
C CYS A 220 -12.83 21.66 -27.41
N GLY A 221 -13.82 22.47 -27.02
CA GLY A 221 -14.38 23.53 -27.88
C GLY A 221 -15.16 23.06 -29.11
N ASP A 222 -15.04 21.78 -29.49
CA ASP A 222 -15.71 21.18 -30.64
C ASP A 222 -17.22 21.15 -30.49
N VAL A 223 -17.92 21.45 -31.59
CA VAL A 223 -19.36 21.28 -31.68
C VAL A 223 -19.66 19.81 -31.94
N LEU A 224 -20.27 19.14 -30.95
CA LEU A 224 -20.79 17.79 -31.10
C LEU A 224 -21.81 17.74 -32.24
N SER A 225 -22.06 16.55 -32.79
CA SER A 225 -23.08 16.34 -33.85
C SER A 225 -24.48 16.87 -33.48
N CYS A 226 -24.73 17.05 -32.19
CA CYS A 226 -25.95 17.59 -31.60
C CYS A 226 -25.91 19.11 -31.36
N GLY A 227 -24.95 19.85 -31.94
CA GLY A 227 -24.89 21.31 -31.96
C GLY A 227 -24.34 21.97 -30.69
N HIS A 228 -23.98 21.20 -29.66
CA HIS A 228 -23.41 21.71 -28.41
C HIS A 228 -21.89 21.69 -28.42
N ILE A 229 -21.30 22.66 -27.74
CA ILE A 229 -19.86 22.64 -27.43
C ILE A 229 -19.61 21.46 -26.47
N CYS A 230 -18.69 20.59 -26.87
CA CYS A 230 -18.29 19.40 -26.17
C CYS A 230 -17.99 19.71 -24.68
N PRO A 231 -18.73 19.10 -23.73
CA PRO A 231 -18.63 19.42 -22.30
C PRO A 231 -17.44 18.74 -21.64
N SER A 232 -16.61 18.01 -22.40
CA SER A 232 -15.47 17.25 -21.92
C SER A 232 -14.49 18.10 -21.11
N LEU A 233 -14.63 19.44 -21.08
CA LEU A 233 -14.01 20.28 -20.07
C LEU A 233 -14.75 21.57 -19.68
N THR A 234 -16.08 21.52 -19.54
CA THR A 234 -16.82 22.57 -18.81
C THR A 234 -17.04 22.23 -17.33
N MET A 235 -16.79 21.00 -16.87
CA MET A 235 -16.99 20.60 -15.45
C MET A 235 -15.71 20.49 -14.60
N LEU A 236 -14.51 20.55 -15.20
CA LEU A 236 -13.23 20.64 -14.46
C LEU A 236 -12.65 22.07 -14.43
N GLY A 237 -13.39 23.06 -14.95
CA GLY A 237 -12.95 24.43 -15.16
C GLY A 237 -13.85 25.53 -14.56
N MET A 238 -14.74 25.20 -13.63
CA MET A 238 -15.39 26.21 -12.77
C MET A 238 -15.08 25.94 -11.29
N LEU A 239 -13.79 26.05 -10.94
CA LEU A 239 -13.49 26.89 -9.78
C LEU A 239 -13.96 28.29 -10.19
N ARG A 240 -15.19 28.66 -9.80
CA ARG A 240 -15.56 30.07 -9.74
C ARG A 240 -14.43 30.78 -8.98
N ARG A 241 -14.21 32.03 -9.36
CA ARG A 241 -13.19 32.91 -8.79
C ARG A 241 -13.37 33.12 -7.27
N ASP A 242 -14.44 32.57 -6.71
CA ASP A 242 -14.73 32.40 -5.30
C ASP A 242 -14.86 30.90 -5.04
N GLY A 243 -13.88 30.29 -4.37
CA GLY A 243 -13.75 28.84 -4.27
C GLY A 243 -14.82 28.12 -3.43
N GLU A 244 -16.09 28.23 -3.80
CA GLU A 244 -17.22 27.45 -3.33
C GLU A 244 -17.52 26.35 -4.35
N MET A 245 -17.68 25.10 -3.87
CA MET A 245 -18.26 24.02 -4.67
C MET A 245 -19.75 24.33 -4.88
N PRO A 246 -20.35 24.01 -6.03
CA PRO A 246 -21.78 24.18 -6.21
C PRO A 246 -22.51 23.39 -5.13
N ILE A 247 -23.33 24.10 -4.36
CA ILE A 247 -24.32 23.52 -3.46
C ILE A 247 -25.33 22.77 -4.35
N PRO A 248 -25.89 21.61 -3.94
CA PRO A 248 -26.85 20.86 -4.76
C PRO A 248 -28.04 21.67 -5.29
N ASN A 249 -28.30 22.84 -4.70
CA ASN A 249 -29.34 23.81 -5.05
C ASN A 249 -28.94 24.87 -6.09
N HIS A 250 -27.87 24.68 -6.86
CA HIS A 250 -27.47 25.71 -7.83
C HIS A 250 -28.63 25.99 -8.80
N GLU A 251 -29.23 27.18 -8.70
CA GLU A 251 -30.37 27.62 -9.52
C GLU A 251 -30.13 27.25 -10.99
N LEU A 252 -31.02 26.40 -11.46
CA LEU A 252 -30.97 25.70 -12.73
C LEU A 252 -31.49 26.64 -13.81
N THR A 253 -30.59 27.14 -14.66
CA THR A 253 -31.04 27.63 -15.97
C THR A 253 -31.39 26.40 -16.80
N VAL A 254 -32.68 26.26 -17.15
CA VAL A 254 -33.21 25.25 -18.05
C VAL A 254 -32.29 25.12 -19.26
N ALA A 255 -31.80 23.91 -19.53
CA ALA A 255 -31.06 23.63 -20.75
C ALA A 255 -32.04 23.71 -21.94
N MET A 256 -32.23 24.90 -22.50
CA MET A 256 -32.91 25.08 -23.78
C MET A 256 -32.04 24.49 -24.89
N ARG A 257 -32.24 23.20 -25.21
CA ARG A 257 -32.15 22.78 -26.61
C ARG A 257 -33.40 23.22 -27.31
N THR A 258 -33.26 23.58 -28.59
CA THR A 258 -34.35 23.68 -29.57
C THR A 258 -35.02 22.32 -29.73
N CYS A 259 -35.78 21.91 -28.74
CA CYS A 259 -36.86 20.95 -28.88
C CYS A 259 -37.96 21.66 -29.69
N PRO A 260 -38.51 21.07 -30.76
CA PRO A 260 -39.64 21.66 -31.49
C PRO A 260 -40.92 21.75 -30.64
N SER A 261 -40.92 21.17 -29.45
CA SER A 261 -41.98 21.25 -28.45
C SER A 261 -41.74 22.42 -27.49
N PRO A 262 -42.76 23.24 -27.16
CA PRO A 262 -42.65 24.38 -26.24
C PRO A 262 -42.46 23.99 -24.75
N TYR A 263 -42.26 22.71 -24.44
CA TYR A 263 -42.10 22.21 -23.07
C TYR A 263 -40.62 21.97 -22.75
N ALA A 264 -40.16 22.53 -21.63
CA ALA A 264 -38.80 22.42 -21.13
C ALA A 264 -38.44 20.95 -20.83
N VAL A 265 -37.18 20.58 -21.05
CA VAL A 265 -36.67 19.30 -20.53
C VAL A 265 -36.52 19.47 -19.01
N LEU A 266 -37.34 18.75 -18.24
CA LEU A 266 -37.26 18.59 -16.78
C LEU A 266 -36.00 17.80 -16.37
N SER A 267 -34.82 18.30 -16.74
CA SER A 267 -33.53 17.69 -16.43
C SER A 267 -32.62 18.64 -15.68
N VAL A 268 -31.86 18.08 -14.75
CA VAL A 268 -30.83 18.79 -13.99
C VAL A 268 -29.74 19.33 -14.93
N CYS A 269 -29.25 20.53 -14.65
CA CYS A 269 -28.19 21.16 -15.44
C CYS A 269 -26.86 20.45 -15.21
N GLY A 270 -26.00 20.45 -16.24
CA GLY A 270 -24.70 19.78 -16.20
C GLY A 270 -24.75 18.30 -16.56
N GLU A 271 -25.92 17.64 -16.53
CA GLU A 271 -26.06 16.26 -17.02
C GLU A 271 -25.88 16.18 -18.55
N PRO A 272 -25.38 15.04 -19.09
CA PRO A 272 -25.17 14.91 -20.53
C PRO A 272 -26.48 15.01 -21.30
N CYS A 273 -26.68 16.12 -22.03
CA CYS A 273 -27.95 16.42 -22.72
C CYS A 273 -28.36 15.36 -23.76
N GLU A 274 -27.42 14.55 -24.25
CA GLU A 274 -27.67 13.46 -25.20
C GLU A 274 -28.29 12.21 -24.57
N LEU A 275 -28.19 12.09 -23.24
CA LEU A 275 -28.79 10.99 -22.49
C LEU A 275 -30.19 11.34 -21.98
N GLN A 276 -30.50 12.63 -21.80
CA GLN A 276 -31.72 13.06 -21.12
C GLN A 276 -32.96 12.81 -21.97
N THR A 277 -33.95 12.18 -21.36
CA THR A 277 -35.25 11.87 -21.98
C THR A 277 -36.19 13.06 -21.80
N CYS A 278 -36.76 13.56 -22.90
CA CYS A 278 -37.78 14.58 -22.88
C CYS A 278 -39.16 13.90 -22.85
N VAL A 279 -39.96 14.15 -21.81
CA VAL A 279 -41.30 13.54 -21.61
C VAL A 279 -42.17 13.64 -22.87
N PRO A 280 -42.40 14.83 -23.47
CA PRO A 280 -43.24 14.95 -24.66
C PRO A 280 -42.62 14.41 -25.96
N CYS A 281 -41.32 14.06 -25.97
CA CYS A 281 -40.64 13.46 -27.13
C CYS A 281 -40.29 11.98 -26.91
N SER A 282 -40.70 11.41 -25.78
CA SER A 282 -40.41 10.02 -25.42
C SER A 282 -41.36 9.06 -26.15
N GLU A 283 -40.87 7.86 -26.49
CA GLU A 283 -41.70 6.80 -27.06
C GLU A 283 -42.69 6.30 -25.99
N GLU A 284 -43.87 5.78 -26.38
CA GLU A 284 -44.92 5.35 -25.44
C GLU A 284 -44.38 4.40 -24.35
N ASP A 285 -43.51 3.44 -24.74
CA ASP A 285 -42.87 2.50 -23.82
C ASP A 285 -41.95 3.16 -22.77
N THR A 286 -41.32 4.29 -23.10
CA THR A 286 -40.50 5.07 -22.17
C THR A 286 -41.33 6.02 -21.30
N SER A 287 -42.50 6.45 -21.77
CA SER A 287 -43.43 7.30 -21.02
C SER A 287 -44.13 6.56 -19.88
N ASP A 288 -44.32 5.24 -20.04
CA ASP A 288 -44.84 4.33 -19.02
C ASP A 288 -43.76 3.82 -18.04
N SER A 289 -42.51 4.28 -18.20
CA SER A 289 -41.44 3.88 -17.29
C SER A 289 -41.64 4.50 -15.90
N THR A 290 -41.60 3.67 -14.87
CA THR A 290 -41.61 4.12 -13.47
C THR A 290 -40.31 4.86 -13.15
N VAL A 291 -40.43 6.13 -12.75
CA VAL A 291 -39.33 7.06 -12.47
C VAL A 291 -39.09 7.25 -10.97
N ASP A 292 -40.13 7.05 -10.16
CA ASP A 292 -40.02 6.96 -8.70
C ASP A 292 -40.45 5.57 -8.24
N LEU A 293 -39.50 4.85 -7.62
CA LEU A 293 -39.69 3.48 -7.17
C LEU A 293 -40.43 3.39 -5.84
N LEU A 294 -40.45 4.47 -5.05
CA LEU A 294 -41.13 4.52 -3.75
C LEU A 294 -42.61 4.90 -3.93
N GLY A 295 -42.91 5.88 -4.79
CA GLY A 295 -44.27 6.33 -5.11
C GLY A 295 -44.94 5.61 -6.29
N GLN A 296 -44.22 4.76 -7.03
CA GLN A 296 -44.69 4.13 -8.29
C GLN A 296 -45.17 5.12 -9.36
N VAL A 297 -44.55 6.30 -9.42
CA VAL A 297 -44.91 7.35 -10.39
C VAL A 297 -44.28 7.05 -11.75
N CYS A 298 -45.06 7.16 -12.81
CA CYS A 298 -44.59 7.02 -14.19
C CYS A 298 -44.13 8.37 -14.76
N LEU A 299 -43.23 8.34 -15.74
CA LEU A 299 -42.68 9.55 -16.37
C LEU A 299 -43.78 10.51 -16.89
N ARG A 300 -44.89 9.95 -17.40
CA ARG A 300 -46.05 10.71 -17.90
C ARG A 300 -46.87 11.42 -16.80
N ASP A 301 -46.78 10.94 -15.57
CA ASP A 301 -47.60 11.37 -14.43
C ASP A 301 -46.84 12.36 -13.53
N LEU A 302 -45.63 12.78 -13.93
CA LEU A 302 -44.86 13.81 -13.24
C LEU A 302 -45.47 15.20 -13.45
N GLU A 303 -45.79 15.87 -12.34
CA GLU A 303 -46.20 17.27 -12.34
C GLU A 303 -44.98 18.19 -12.50
N ASP A 304 -45.09 19.20 -13.37
CA ASP A 304 -44.06 20.22 -13.59
C ASP A 304 -44.22 21.32 -12.53
N ASP A 305 -43.68 21.06 -11.33
CA ASP A 305 -43.77 21.96 -10.17
C ASP A 305 -42.54 22.87 -9.99
N ASP A 306 -41.63 22.87 -10.97
CA ASP A 306 -40.33 23.58 -10.96
C ASP A 306 -39.40 23.24 -9.77
N THR A 307 -39.70 22.21 -8.97
CA THR A 307 -38.87 21.82 -7.83
C THR A 307 -37.73 20.90 -8.24
N LEU A 308 -36.61 20.93 -7.51
CA LEU A 308 -35.47 20.06 -7.80
C LEU A 308 -35.82 18.57 -7.66
N ASP A 309 -36.70 18.22 -6.73
CA ASP A 309 -37.02 16.83 -6.37
C ASP A 309 -37.82 16.13 -7.48
N SER A 310 -38.68 16.87 -8.19
CA SER A 310 -39.49 16.38 -9.32
C SER A 310 -38.72 16.29 -10.65
N MET A 311 -37.55 16.93 -10.75
CA MET A 311 -36.72 16.86 -11.96
C MET A 311 -36.19 15.45 -12.19
N THR A 312 -35.87 15.14 -13.45
CA THR A 312 -35.42 13.82 -13.88
C THR A 312 -33.93 13.79 -14.22
N ILE A 313 -33.33 12.62 -14.02
CA ILE A 313 -31.98 12.28 -14.47
C ILE A 313 -32.07 10.96 -15.24
N THR A 314 -31.59 10.98 -16.48
CA THR A 314 -31.41 9.76 -17.28
C THR A 314 -29.98 9.25 -17.15
N LEU A 315 -29.82 8.02 -16.66
CA LEU A 315 -28.51 7.36 -16.49
C LEU A 315 -27.98 6.82 -17.83
N SER A 316 -26.68 6.49 -17.88
CA SER A 316 -26.05 5.81 -19.03
C SER A 316 -26.75 4.51 -19.46
N CYS A 317 -27.39 3.80 -18.53
CA CYS A 317 -28.19 2.62 -18.81
C CYS A 317 -29.58 2.91 -19.41
N ARG A 318 -29.88 4.18 -19.74
CA ARG A 318 -31.14 4.71 -20.29
C ARG A 318 -32.36 4.65 -19.38
N HIS A 319 -32.19 4.21 -18.13
CA HIS A 319 -33.26 4.36 -17.14
C HIS A 319 -33.34 5.79 -16.62
N VAL A 320 -34.57 6.28 -16.48
CA VAL A 320 -34.92 7.63 -16.02
C VAL A 320 -35.40 7.53 -14.58
N PHE A 321 -34.96 8.45 -13.73
CA PHE A 321 -35.38 8.54 -12.34
C PHE A 321 -35.59 10.00 -11.94
N THR A 322 -36.45 10.24 -10.94
CA THR A 322 -36.51 11.55 -10.28
C THR A 322 -35.25 11.80 -9.44
N VAL A 323 -34.93 13.07 -9.18
CA VAL A 323 -33.83 13.44 -8.28
C VAL A 323 -34.09 12.90 -6.88
N GLU A 324 -35.32 12.98 -6.37
CA GLU A 324 -35.68 12.42 -5.06
C GLU A 324 -35.37 10.91 -4.97
N ALA A 325 -35.75 10.15 -5.99
CA ALA A 325 -35.50 8.71 -6.03
C ALA A 325 -33.99 8.41 -6.03
N LEU A 326 -33.19 9.09 -6.86
CA LEU A 326 -31.74 8.89 -6.88
C LEU A 326 -31.04 9.43 -5.63
N ASP A 327 -31.57 10.47 -4.98
CA ASP A 327 -31.07 11.00 -3.71
C ASP A 327 -31.19 9.98 -2.59
N SER A 328 -32.32 9.28 -2.54
CA SER A 328 -32.53 8.20 -1.58
C SER A 328 -31.56 7.04 -1.81
N VAL A 329 -31.37 6.62 -3.08
CA VAL A 329 -30.50 5.50 -3.48
C VAL A 329 -29.02 5.82 -3.23
N THR A 330 -28.60 7.06 -3.52
CA THR A 330 -27.21 7.50 -3.38
C THR A 330 -26.89 8.01 -1.98
N ARG A 331 -27.90 8.24 -1.13
CA ARG A 331 -27.77 8.80 0.22
C ARG A 331 -26.94 10.07 0.24
N ILE A 332 -27.20 10.98 -0.70
CA ILE A 332 -26.45 12.24 -0.82
C ILE A 332 -26.52 13.10 0.46
N SER A 333 -27.54 12.89 1.31
CA SER A 333 -27.68 13.49 2.64
C SER A 333 -26.54 13.19 3.60
N ASP A 334 -25.82 12.09 3.42
CA ASP A 334 -24.66 11.78 4.25
C ASP A 334 -23.45 12.68 3.92
N PHE A 335 -23.49 13.40 2.80
CA PHE A 335 -22.38 14.18 2.26
C PHE A 335 -22.62 15.70 2.27
N TYR A 336 -23.85 16.14 2.55
CA TYR A 336 -24.24 17.55 2.59
C TYR A 336 -25.20 17.81 3.75
N GLU A 337 -25.14 19.01 4.33
CA GLU A 337 -26.07 19.44 5.38
C GLU A 337 -27.26 20.18 4.75
N ARG A 338 -28.46 19.92 5.26
CA ARG A 338 -29.68 20.68 4.94
C ARG A 338 -30.00 21.64 6.07
N ASP A 339 -30.56 22.81 5.74
CA ASP A 339 -31.11 23.72 6.74
C ASP A 339 -32.51 23.29 7.21
N ARG A 340 -33.12 24.12 8.07
CA ARG A 340 -34.48 23.89 8.60
C ARG A 340 -35.58 23.94 7.54
N TYR A 341 -35.30 24.42 6.34
CA TYR A 341 -36.22 24.50 5.22
C TYR A 341 -36.01 23.35 4.21
N GLY A 342 -35.04 22.47 4.45
CA GLY A 342 -34.73 21.35 3.56
C GLY A 342 -33.73 21.68 2.46
N GLU A 343 -33.23 22.92 2.42
CA GLU A 343 -32.28 23.41 1.42
C GLU A 343 -30.86 22.94 1.76
N TRP A 344 -30.14 22.43 0.78
CA TRP A 344 -28.74 22.08 0.92
C TRP A 344 -27.91 23.33 1.19
N THR A 345 -27.01 23.30 2.17
CA THR A 345 -26.22 24.49 2.60
C THR A 345 -24.73 24.34 2.36
N LYS A 346 -24.15 23.21 2.76
CA LYS A 346 -22.71 22.98 2.63
C LYS A 346 -22.37 21.49 2.54
N ALA A 347 -21.23 21.21 1.94
CA ALA A 347 -20.65 19.88 1.98
C ALA A 347 -20.15 19.55 3.39
N ILE A 348 -20.28 18.28 3.77
CA ILE A 348 -19.73 17.71 5.00
C ILE A 348 -18.84 16.50 4.66
N LEU A 349 -18.02 16.09 5.62
CA LEU A 349 -17.33 14.81 5.53
C LEU A 349 -18.33 13.74 5.97
N PRO A 350 -18.54 12.66 5.19
CA PRO A 350 -19.47 11.62 5.57
C PRO A 350 -19.04 10.95 6.87
N ASN A 351 -20.01 10.47 7.64
CA ASN A 351 -19.72 9.66 8.81
C ASN A 351 -19.16 8.31 8.35
N ALA A 352 -17.89 8.05 8.64
CA ALA A 352 -17.23 6.83 8.16
C ALA A 352 -17.79 5.54 8.80
N SER A 353 -18.56 5.61 9.88
CA SER A 353 -19.31 4.47 10.43
C SER A 353 -20.42 3.98 9.49
N ILE A 354 -20.89 4.83 8.57
CA ILE A 354 -21.96 4.49 7.64
C ILE A 354 -21.35 3.83 6.42
N ARG A 355 -21.84 2.63 6.07
CA ARG A 355 -21.40 1.95 4.85
C ARG A 355 -21.87 2.70 3.62
N HIS A 356 -20.90 3.12 2.80
CA HIS A 356 -21.16 3.70 1.49
C HIS A 356 -20.81 2.66 0.41
N TYR A 357 -21.79 1.81 0.07
CA TYR A 357 -21.68 0.98 -1.11
C TYR A 357 -21.68 1.84 -2.37
N ARG A 358 -21.04 1.35 -3.43
CA ARG A 358 -21.15 2.02 -4.72
C ARG A 358 -22.61 1.95 -5.18
N PRO A 359 -23.31 3.09 -5.30
CA PRO A 359 -24.71 3.07 -5.65
C PRO A 359 -24.86 2.64 -7.11
N VAL A 360 -25.88 1.85 -7.38
CA VAL A 360 -26.17 1.28 -8.70
C VAL A 360 -27.58 1.67 -9.14
N CYS A 361 -27.82 1.65 -10.44
CA CYS A 361 -29.14 1.83 -11.01
C CYS A 361 -30.11 0.81 -10.37
N PRO A 362 -31.20 1.23 -9.75
CA PRO A 362 -32.13 0.30 -9.09
C PRO A 362 -32.79 -0.70 -10.04
N ARG A 363 -32.88 -0.38 -11.33
CA ARG A 363 -33.60 -1.19 -12.32
C ARG A 363 -32.75 -2.25 -13.02
N CYS A 364 -31.47 -1.99 -13.23
CA CYS A 364 -30.56 -2.92 -13.92
C CYS A 364 -29.23 -3.17 -13.21
N SER A 365 -29.02 -2.59 -12.04
CA SER A 365 -27.75 -2.61 -11.31
C SER A 365 -26.55 -2.04 -12.10
N GLY A 366 -26.82 -1.30 -13.19
CA GLY A 366 -25.80 -0.56 -13.94
C GLY A 366 -25.19 0.61 -13.15
N SER A 367 -24.12 1.22 -13.65
CA SER A 367 -23.46 2.34 -12.96
C SER A 367 -24.31 3.62 -12.95
N ILE A 368 -24.31 4.31 -11.82
CA ILE A 368 -24.73 5.71 -11.75
C ILE A 368 -23.53 6.58 -12.14
N ASP A 369 -23.68 7.37 -13.20
CA ASP A 369 -22.65 8.25 -13.76
C ASP A 369 -23.02 9.74 -13.74
N SER A 370 -24.15 10.07 -13.12
CA SER A 370 -24.60 11.46 -12.94
C SER A 370 -23.58 12.27 -12.14
N LEU A 371 -23.36 13.50 -12.63
CA LEU A 371 -22.35 14.40 -12.10
C LEU A 371 -22.73 14.96 -10.73
N ARG A 372 -24.04 15.09 -10.45
CA ARG A 372 -24.58 15.47 -9.14
C ARG A 372 -24.07 14.56 -8.01
N TYR A 373 -23.96 13.26 -8.28
CA TYR A 373 -23.52 12.27 -7.29
C TYR A 373 -22.00 12.03 -7.28
N GLY A 374 -21.20 12.84 -7.99
CA GLY A 374 -19.76 12.63 -8.14
C GLY A 374 -18.99 12.53 -6.83
N ARG A 375 -19.40 13.23 -5.76
CA ARG A 375 -18.80 13.12 -4.41
C ARG A 375 -19.05 11.74 -3.79
N VAL A 376 -20.29 11.25 -3.86
CA VAL A 376 -20.70 9.93 -3.38
C VAL A 376 -19.95 8.83 -4.13
N LEU A 377 -19.88 8.93 -5.45
CA LEU A 377 -19.19 7.98 -6.32
C LEU A 377 -17.68 7.95 -6.06
N LYS A 378 -17.03 9.11 -5.87
CA LYS A 378 -15.61 9.17 -5.53
C LYS A 378 -15.32 8.55 -4.16
N CYS A 379 -16.15 8.81 -3.16
CA CYS A 379 -16.01 8.23 -1.82
C CYS A 379 -16.16 6.71 -1.87
N SER A 380 -17.20 6.18 -2.51
CA SER A 380 -17.42 4.74 -2.63
C SER A 380 -16.31 4.03 -3.43
N ASN A 381 -15.85 4.62 -4.55
CA ASN A 381 -14.70 4.10 -5.29
C ASN A 381 -13.44 4.06 -4.42
N HIS A 382 -13.21 5.08 -3.59
CA HIS A 382 -12.08 5.11 -2.68
C HIS A 382 -12.17 4.01 -1.61
N SER A 383 -13.35 3.81 -1.01
CA SER A 383 -13.59 2.72 -0.06
C SER A 383 -13.32 1.34 -0.68
N ILE A 384 -13.69 1.12 -1.95
CA ILE A 384 -13.37 -0.12 -2.67
C ILE A 384 -11.85 -0.30 -2.83
N ILE A 385 -11.12 0.76 -3.19
CA ILE A 385 -9.65 0.70 -3.30
C ILE A 385 -9.04 0.33 -1.95
N GLN A 386 -9.47 0.98 -0.86
CA GLN A 386 -8.97 0.70 0.48
C GLN A 386 -9.28 -0.73 0.93
N HIS A 387 -10.48 -1.23 0.64
CA HIS A 387 -10.84 -2.63 0.87
C HIS A 387 -9.90 -3.59 0.11
N ASN A 388 -9.65 -3.33 -1.17
CA ASN A 388 -8.76 -4.16 -1.99
C ASN A 388 -7.31 -4.16 -1.49
N VAL A 389 -6.80 -3.00 -1.06
CA VAL A 389 -5.48 -2.89 -0.43
C VAL A 389 -5.44 -3.71 0.85
N ALA A 390 -6.41 -3.50 1.75
CA ALA A 390 -6.47 -4.22 3.02
C ALA A 390 -6.53 -5.74 2.82
N ARG A 391 -7.39 -6.21 1.92
CA ARG A 391 -7.52 -7.63 1.56
C ARG A 391 -6.23 -8.20 1.00
N THR A 392 -5.55 -7.48 0.11
CA THR A 392 -4.31 -7.96 -0.51
C THR A 392 -3.20 -8.11 0.52
N LEU A 393 -2.99 -7.10 1.37
CA LEU A 393 -1.93 -7.11 2.38
C LEU A 393 -2.25 -8.11 3.50
N SER A 394 -3.50 -8.21 3.94
CA SER A 394 -3.96 -9.19 4.91
C SER A 394 -3.74 -10.63 4.41
N ASN A 395 -4.08 -10.93 3.16
CA ASN A 395 -3.85 -12.25 2.57
C ASN A 395 -2.37 -12.61 2.50
N GLN A 396 -1.51 -11.64 2.18
CA GLN A 396 -0.06 -11.85 2.17
C GLN A 396 0.47 -12.19 3.55
N LEU A 397 0.07 -11.44 4.59
CA LEU A 397 0.54 -11.69 5.94
C LEU A 397 -0.09 -12.95 6.57
N SER A 398 -1.34 -13.26 6.26
CA SER A 398 -2.01 -14.52 6.66
C SER A 398 -1.27 -15.75 6.10
N TRP A 399 -0.85 -15.69 4.82
CA TRP A 399 0.01 -16.73 4.24
C TRP A 399 1.35 -16.84 4.97
N VAL A 400 1.95 -15.71 5.34
CA VAL A 400 3.23 -15.69 6.07
C VAL A 400 3.09 -16.34 7.45
N GLU A 401 2.06 -16.00 8.21
CA GLU A 401 1.79 -16.58 9.54
C GLU A 401 1.60 -18.09 9.47
N GLY A 402 0.71 -18.56 8.60
CA GLY A 402 0.49 -20.01 8.42
C GLY A 402 1.79 -20.73 8.04
N ARG A 403 2.64 -20.10 7.23
CA ARG A 403 3.94 -20.67 6.88
C ARG A 403 4.94 -20.65 8.02
N LEU A 404 4.95 -19.62 8.86
CA LEU A 404 5.82 -19.51 10.03
C LEU A 404 5.46 -20.55 11.09
N ASP A 405 4.17 -20.77 11.33
CA ASP A 405 3.69 -21.81 12.26
C ASP A 405 4.15 -23.21 11.84
N GLU A 406 4.16 -23.52 10.55
CA GLU A 406 4.64 -24.80 10.02
C GLU A 406 6.16 -25.02 10.14
N ILE A 407 6.95 -23.94 10.16
CA ILE A 407 8.42 -24.03 10.10
C ILE A 407 9.11 -23.68 11.41
N ARG A 408 8.45 -23.01 12.36
CA ARG A 408 9.07 -22.46 13.57
C ARG A 408 9.97 -23.44 14.31
N ASP A 409 9.43 -24.58 14.75
CA ASP A 409 10.17 -25.53 15.60
C ASP A 409 11.36 -26.13 14.84
N ARG A 410 11.14 -26.47 13.56
CA ARG A 410 12.19 -26.96 12.67
C ARG A 410 13.26 -25.91 12.38
N LEU A 411 12.88 -24.64 12.23
CA LEU A 411 13.80 -23.55 12.00
C LEU A 411 14.74 -23.39 13.19
N GLU A 412 14.20 -23.39 14.41
CA GLU A 412 15.00 -23.34 15.63
C GLU A 412 16.05 -24.47 15.67
N GLU A 413 15.63 -25.71 15.43
CA GLU A 413 16.53 -26.87 15.38
C GLU A 413 17.60 -26.74 14.30
N GLU A 414 17.24 -26.32 13.08
CA GLU A 414 18.18 -26.12 11.97
C GLU A 414 19.22 -25.04 12.27
N ILE A 415 18.81 -23.96 12.95
CA ILE A 415 19.69 -22.87 13.37
C ILE A 415 20.64 -23.35 14.45
N ILE A 416 20.15 -24.03 15.49
CA ILE A 416 20.99 -24.59 16.55
C ILE A 416 22.04 -25.54 15.95
N GLN A 417 21.65 -26.43 15.04
CA GLN A 417 22.57 -27.34 14.35
C GLN A 417 23.61 -26.59 13.52
N ALA A 418 23.20 -25.57 12.76
CA ALA A 418 24.12 -24.75 11.98
C ALA A 418 25.14 -24.03 12.89
N VAL A 419 24.69 -23.49 14.02
CA VAL A 419 25.56 -22.78 14.99
C VAL A 419 26.53 -23.76 15.65
N HIS A 420 26.11 -24.97 16.03
CA HIS A 420 27.02 -26.02 16.53
C HIS A 420 28.14 -26.36 15.53
N LEU A 421 27.79 -26.50 14.24
CA LEU A 421 28.76 -26.75 13.19
C LEU A 421 29.74 -25.57 13.00
N LEU A 422 29.26 -24.34 13.16
CA LEU A 422 30.06 -23.13 12.99
C LEU A 422 30.97 -22.86 14.19
N GLY A 423 30.44 -22.94 15.41
CA GLY A 423 31.15 -22.62 16.65
C GLY A 423 32.30 -23.59 16.96
N THR A 424 32.27 -24.80 16.41
CA THR A 424 33.34 -25.81 16.53
C THR A 424 34.39 -25.73 15.42
N ALA A 425 34.25 -24.82 14.45
CA ALA A 425 35.10 -24.74 13.26
C ALA A 425 36.36 -23.87 13.42
N ASN A 426 36.82 -23.58 14.64
CA ASN A 426 37.93 -22.64 14.94
C ASN A 426 37.74 -21.28 14.22
N LEU A 427 36.61 -20.60 14.48
CA LEU A 427 36.33 -19.31 13.84
C LEU A 427 37.35 -18.24 14.27
N PRO A 428 37.89 -17.44 13.34
CA PRO A 428 38.75 -16.31 13.69
C PRO A 428 37.90 -15.18 14.30
N THR A 429 38.33 -14.64 15.44
CA THR A 429 37.73 -13.44 16.02
C THR A 429 38.23 -12.20 15.28
N LEU A 430 37.32 -11.38 14.76
CA LEU A 430 37.67 -10.08 14.19
C LEU A 430 38.27 -9.18 15.26
N SER A 431 39.23 -8.32 14.88
CA SER A 431 39.67 -7.27 15.80
C SER A 431 38.53 -6.31 16.08
N GLU A 432 38.51 -5.72 17.28
CA GLU A 432 37.45 -4.78 17.68
C GLU A 432 37.33 -3.57 16.74
N ALA A 433 38.43 -3.14 16.13
CA ALA A 433 38.43 -2.09 15.11
C ALA A 433 37.78 -2.55 13.80
N ALA A 434 38.07 -3.77 13.33
CA ALA A 434 37.48 -4.34 12.12
C ALA A 434 35.97 -4.60 12.29
N ARG A 435 35.57 -5.05 13.49
CA ARG A 435 34.15 -5.22 13.86
C ARG A 435 33.40 -3.89 13.80
N ARG A 436 33.93 -2.85 14.46
CA ARG A 436 33.35 -1.49 14.42
C ARG A 436 33.20 -0.95 13.01
N ALA A 437 34.24 -1.06 12.18
CA ALA A 437 34.18 -0.64 10.78
C ALA A 437 33.16 -1.44 9.94
N SER A 438 32.90 -2.71 10.28
CA SER A 438 31.86 -3.49 9.61
C SER A 438 30.46 -3.04 10.01
N LEU A 439 30.23 -2.83 11.32
CA LEU A 439 28.96 -2.34 11.84
C LEU A 439 28.63 -0.94 11.32
N GLU A 440 29.61 -0.04 11.25
CA GLU A 440 29.41 1.31 10.71
C GLU A 440 28.96 1.29 9.24
N ARG A 441 29.53 0.40 8.41
CA ARG A 441 29.06 0.22 7.01
C ARG A 441 27.64 -0.32 6.93
N ILE A 442 27.26 -1.21 7.85
CA ILE A 442 25.90 -1.76 7.93
C ILE A 442 24.92 -0.66 8.37
N GLU A 443 25.26 0.11 9.40
CA GLU A 443 24.46 1.26 9.88
C GLU A 443 24.24 2.29 8.78
N ILE A 444 25.26 2.64 8.00
CA ILE A 444 25.11 3.57 6.87
C ILE A 444 24.11 3.04 5.84
N ALA A 445 24.14 1.74 5.54
CA ALA A 445 23.21 1.14 4.60
C ALA A 445 21.77 1.10 5.16
N LEU A 446 21.62 0.82 6.46
CA LEU A 446 20.32 0.77 7.13
C LEU A 446 19.71 2.16 7.36
N ALA A 447 20.53 3.20 7.52
CA ALA A 447 20.07 4.58 7.63
C ALA A 447 19.39 5.10 6.36
N ALA A 448 19.66 4.50 5.19
CA ALA A 448 18.97 4.84 3.95
C ALA A 448 17.53 4.27 3.89
N GLU A 449 17.19 3.33 4.78
CA GLU A 449 15.93 2.60 4.84
C GLU A 449 15.29 2.70 6.24
N GLU A 450 15.33 3.88 6.87
CA GLU A 450 14.93 4.08 8.28
C GLU A 450 13.47 3.68 8.60
N ASP A 451 12.56 3.81 7.62
CA ASP A 451 11.13 3.48 7.76
C ASP A 451 10.80 2.04 7.32
N PHE A 452 11.79 1.21 7.00
CA PHE A 452 11.61 -0.17 6.55
C PHE A 452 12.17 -1.17 7.58
N PRO A 453 11.67 -2.42 7.61
CA PRO A 453 12.28 -3.46 8.41
C PRO A 453 13.72 -3.71 7.97
N THR A 454 14.53 -4.29 8.84
CA THR A 454 15.90 -4.67 8.48
C THR A 454 15.87 -5.65 7.31
N SER A 455 16.58 -5.36 6.21
CA SER A 455 16.60 -6.28 5.06
C SER A 455 17.18 -7.66 5.42
N PHE A 456 16.56 -8.73 4.92
CA PHE A 456 17.02 -10.10 5.15
C PHE A 456 18.43 -10.36 4.59
N GLU A 457 18.92 -9.53 3.65
CA GLU A 457 20.28 -9.60 3.13
C GLU A 457 21.33 -9.49 4.26
N PHE A 458 21.04 -8.68 5.29
CA PHE A 458 21.90 -8.47 6.45
C PHE A 458 22.00 -9.69 7.38
N ILE A 459 21.05 -10.62 7.26
CA ILE A 459 20.97 -11.84 8.05
C ILE A 459 21.57 -13.01 7.26
N GLU A 460 21.22 -13.17 5.98
CA GLU A 460 21.71 -14.29 5.17
C GLU A 460 23.21 -14.23 4.85
N ASN A 461 23.77 -13.02 4.68
CA ASN A 461 25.10 -12.85 4.10
C ASN A 461 26.21 -12.65 5.14
N LEU A 462 26.40 -13.67 5.98
CA LEU A 462 27.44 -13.70 7.00
C LEU A 462 28.85 -13.35 6.49
N GLY A 463 29.20 -13.72 5.26
CA GLY A 463 30.55 -13.50 4.76
C GLY A 463 30.86 -12.06 4.39
N LYS A 464 29.93 -11.37 3.72
CA LYS A 464 30.12 -10.00 3.23
C LYS A 464 30.00 -8.98 4.36
N LEU A 465 29.12 -9.25 5.33
CA LEU A 465 28.69 -8.27 6.33
C LEU A 465 29.24 -8.55 7.73
N HIS A 466 29.39 -9.84 8.08
CA HIS A 466 29.81 -10.28 9.42
C HIS A 466 31.19 -10.97 9.45
N GLY A 467 31.88 -11.03 8.29
CA GLY A 467 33.27 -11.51 8.20
C GLY A 467 33.47 -13.02 8.25
N PHE A 468 32.42 -13.83 8.04
CA PHE A 468 32.52 -15.28 8.01
C PHE A 468 33.13 -15.81 6.69
N ALA A 469 33.80 -16.97 6.74
CA ALA A 469 34.30 -17.61 5.52
C ALA A 469 33.14 -18.05 4.59
N PRO A 470 33.30 -18.02 3.24
CA PRO A 470 32.21 -18.33 2.30
C PRO A 470 31.55 -19.71 2.50
N ARG A 471 32.32 -20.70 2.94
CA ARG A 471 31.81 -22.05 3.24
C ARG A 471 30.77 -22.05 4.37
N HIS A 472 30.96 -21.18 5.36
CA HIS A 472 30.07 -21.02 6.51
C HIS A 472 28.78 -20.30 6.10
N THR A 473 28.88 -19.30 5.22
CA THR A 473 27.71 -18.59 4.67
C THR A 473 26.77 -19.53 3.91
N LYS A 474 27.31 -20.53 3.18
CA LYS A 474 26.46 -21.51 2.48
C LYS A 474 25.65 -22.39 3.44
N ALA A 475 26.28 -22.86 4.52
CA ALA A 475 25.59 -23.67 5.53
C ALA A 475 24.52 -22.85 6.26
N TRP A 476 24.86 -21.62 6.64
CA TRP A 476 23.92 -20.68 7.26
C TRP A 476 22.71 -20.39 6.38
N ARG A 477 22.92 -20.02 5.10
CA ARG A 477 21.84 -19.73 4.16
C ARG A 477 20.90 -20.92 3.98
N LYS A 478 21.41 -22.15 4.08
CA LYS A 478 20.57 -23.34 4.05
C LYS A 478 19.64 -23.40 5.27
N ALA A 479 20.16 -23.13 6.47
CA ALA A 479 19.39 -23.16 7.72
C ALA A 479 18.33 -22.06 7.80
N VAL A 480 18.65 -20.82 7.40
CA VAL A 480 17.66 -19.72 7.40
C VAL A 480 16.73 -19.74 6.18
N GLY A 481 16.97 -20.61 5.20
CA GLY A 481 16.33 -20.56 3.89
C GLY A 481 14.81 -20.74 3.95
N ALA A 482 14.29 -21.49 4.93
CA ALA A 482 12.85 -21.66 5.13
C ALA A 482 12.16 -20.36 5.55
N ALA A 483 12.84 -19.48 6.30
CA ALA A 483 12.32 -18.20 6.77
C ALA A 483 12.48 -17.06 5.76
N SER A 484 13.37 -17.21 4.77
CA SER A 484 13.68 -16.18 3.77
C SER A 484 12.44 -15.69 3.02
N ARG A 485 11.63 -16.62 2.48
CA ARG A 485 10.43 -16.25 1.71
C ARG A 485 9.32 -15.59 2.56
N PRO A 486 8.95 -16.14 3.74
CA PRO A 486 8.09 -15.43 4.70
C PRO A 486 8.57 -14.01 5.03
N TYR A 487 9.86 -13.86 5.31
CA TYR A 487 10.46 -12.56 5.65
C TYR A 487 10.38 -11.56 4.49
N GLU A 488 10.72 -11.98 3.27
CA GLU A 488 10.66 -11.12 2.08
C GLU A 488 9.23 -10.62 1.79
N ILE A 489 8.21 -11.45 2.02
CA ILE A 489 6.82 -11.04 1.83
C ILE A 489 6.41 -10.02 2.90
N ALA A 490 6.75 -10.27 4.17
CA ALA A 490 6.50 -9.30 5.24
C ALA A 490 7.24 -7.98 4.99
N TYR A 491 8.53 -8.04 4.63
CA TYR A 491 9.30 -6.86 4.20
C TYR A 491 8.60 -6.14 3.04
N GLY A 492 8.09 -6.86 2.04
CA GLY A 492 7.36 -6.27 0.91
C GLY A 492 6.03 -5.60 1.29
N VAL A 493 5.35 -6.10 2.33
CA VAL A 493 4.14 -5.45 2.89
C VAL A 493 4.51 -4.19 3.66
N ALA A 494 5.57 -4.24 4.48
CA ALA A 494 6.06 -3.07 5.21
C ALA A 494 6.61 -2.00 4.24
N ALA A 495 7.30 -2.44 3.19
CA ALA A 495 7.84 -1.64 2.12
C ALA A 495 6.85 -1.36 0.99
N TYR A 496 5.57 -1.64 1.19
CA TYR A 496 4.52 -1.34 0.22
C TYR A 496 4.52 0.17 -0.01
N GLU A 497 5.14 0.59 -1.12
CA GLU A 497 5.31 1.99 -1.50
C GLU A 497 3.99 2.72 -1.29
N SER A 498 4.05 3.76 -0.45
CA SER A 498 2.94 4.56 0.08
C SER A 498 1.68 4.43 -0.76
N ASP A 499 0.65 3.77 -0.21
CA ASP A 499 -0.66 3.60 -0.84
C ASP A 499 -0.95 4.78 -1.79
N PRO A 500 -1.02 4.56 -3.12
CA PRO A 500 -1.13 5.64 -4.08
C PRO A 500 -2.29 6.59 -3.78
N SER A 501 -3.34 6.07 -3.12
CA SER A 501 -4.46 6.86 -2.65
C SER A 501 -4.09 7.74 -1.44
N ALA A 502 -3.24 7.29 -0.51
CA ALA A 502 -2.70 8.09 0.59
C ALA A 502 -1.74 9.16 0.08
N ALA A 503 -0.86 8.84 -0.87
CA ALA A 503 0.03 9.82 -1.50
C ALA A 503 -0.78 10.91 -2.25
N ALA A 504 -1.79 10.50 -3.03
CA ALA A 504 -2.71 11.43 -3.67
C ALA A 504 -3.46 12.29 -2.64
N TYR A 505 -3.97 11.68 -1.57
CA TYR A 505 -4.66 12.39 -0.49
C TYR A 505 -3.77 13.46 0.14
N ASN A 506 -2.53 13.12 0.50
CA ASN A 506 -1.57 14.04 1.10
C ASN A 506 -1.26 15.22 0.17
N ASN A 507 -1.09 14.96 -1.12
CA ASN A 507 -0.89 16.00 -2.13
C ASN A 507 -2.11 16.95 -2.24
N TRP A 508 -3.33 16.40 -2.24
CA TRP A 508 -4.56 17.20 -2.24
C TRP A 508 -4.74 17.98 -0.93
N LEU A 509 -4.53 17.34 0.21
CA LEU A 509 -4.64 17.94 1.54
C LEU A 509 -3.70 19.13 1.64
N LYS A 510 -2.42 18.96 1.28
CA LYS A 510 -1.43 20.04 1.29
C LYS A 510 -1.87 21.23 0.45
N ARG A 511 -2.27 20.99 -0.80
CA ARG A 511 -2.72 22.06 -1.71
C ARG A 511 -3.96 22.79 -1.19
N LEU A 512 -4.96 22.06 -0.70
CA LEU A 512 -6.21 22.61 -0.21
C LEU A 512 -6.02 23.36 1.12
N TYR A 513 -5.18 22.84 2.00
CA TYR A 513 -4.79 23.48 3.25
C TYR A 513 -4.08 24.82 3.01
N GLU A 514 -3.06 24.83 2.15
CA GLU A 514 -2.32 26.06 1.78
C GLU A 514 -3.26 27.10 1.16
N ASN A 515 -4.18 26.68 0.29
CA ASN A 515 -5.18 27.58 -0.31
C ASN A 515 -6.17 28.11 0.74
N GLY A 516 -6.62 27.26 1.67
CA GLY A 516 -7.51 27.64 2.77
C GLY A 516 -6.87 28.67 3.70
N LEU A 517 -5.58 28.52 4.00
CA LEU A 517 -4.83 29.48 4.79
C LEU A 517 -4.62 30.81 4.07
N LYS A 518 -4.23 30.79 2.79
CA LYS A 518 -4.06 32.00 1.97
C LYS A 518 -5.33 32.85 1.95
N LYS A 519 -6.50 32.23 1.82
CA LYS A 519 -7.80 32.94 1.85
C LYS A 519 -8.09 33.61 3.19
N ARG A 520 -7.58 33.05 4.29
CA ARG A 520 -7.87 33.50 5.66
C ARG A 520 -6.74 34.35 6.26
N GLY A 521 -5.68 34.65 5.50
CA GLY A 521 -4.51 35.39 5.98
C GLY A 521 -3.61 34.58 6.94
N GLY A 522 -3.68 33.25 6.91
CA GLY A 522 -2.91 32.37 7.80
C GLY A 522 -1.54 31.97 7.24
N SER A 523 -0.60 31.66 8.14
CA SER A 523 0.70 31.05 7.88
C SER A 523 0.70 29.52 8.10
N THR A 524 1.54 28.82 7.34
CA THR A 524 1.83 27.38 7.49
C THR A 524 2.91 27.09 8.54
N ALA A 525 3.58 28.11 9.06
CA ALA A 525 4.64 27.92 10.04
C ALA A 525 4.09 27.37 11.39
N PRO A 526 4.85 26.52 12.10
CA PRO A 526 4.54 26.14 13.46
C PRO A 526 4.38 27.39 14.33
N THR A 527 3.29 27.44 15.11
CA THR A 527 2.93 28.62 15.88
C THR A 527 2.26 28.24 17.19
N VAL A 528 2.56 29.02 18.22
CA VAL A 528 1.89 28.94 19.54
C VAL A 528 0.75 29.95 19.67
N ASP A 529 0.54 30.82 18.67
CA ASP A 529 -0.57 31.79 18.67
C ASP A 529 -1.92 31.08 18.49
N PRO A 530 -2.84 31.16 19.47
CA PRO A 530 -4.15 30.52 19.40
C PRO A 530 -5.00 30.97 18.20
N ALA A 531 -4.89 32.23 17.78
CA ALA A 531 -5.64 32.74 16.64
C ALA A 531 -5.16 32.06 15.35
N GLN A 532 -3.84 31.98 15.17
CA GLN A 532 -3.22 31.30 14.05
C GLN A 532 -3.47 29.79 14.06
N GLN A 533 -3.44 29.14 15.23
CA GLN A 533 -3.80 27.72 15.38
C GLN A 533 -5.26 27.46 14.97
N ARG A 534 -6.18 28.35 15.34
CA ARG A 534 -7.60 28.26 14.93
C ARG A 534 -7.75 28.37 13.42
N LEU A 535 -7.00 29.26 12.76
CA LEU A 535 -7.00 29.38 11.30
C LEU A 535 -6.46 28.10 10.63
N GLN A 536 -5.39 27.51 11.17
CA GLN A 536 -4.85 26.23 10.71
C GLN A 536 -5.87 25.09 10.86
N GLN A 537 -6.53 24.98 12.00
CA GLN A 537 -7.58 23.97 12.22
C GLN A 537 -8.75 24.12 11.25
N LEU A 538 -9.23 25.35 11.03
CA LEU A 538 -10.31 25.62 10.07
C LEU A 538 -9.91 25.28 8.63
N ALA A 539 -8.69 25.64 8.22
CA ALA A 539 -8.17 25.29 6.90
C ALA A 539 -8.02 23.78 6.71
N THR A 540 -7.55 23.06 7.74
CA THR A 540 -7.47 21.59 7.71
C THR A 540 -8.84 20.96 7.57
N LYS A 541 -9.83 21.40 8.37
CA LYS A 541 -11.20 20.89 8.29
C LYS A 541 -11.81 21.12 6.91
N GLU A 542 -11.66 22.33 6.37
CA GLU A 542 -12.12 22.69 5.04
C GLU A 542 -11.46 21.83 3.95
N ALA A 543 -10.16 21.57 4.05
CA ALA A 543 -9.43 20.72 3.12
C ALA A 543 -9.97 19.28 3.12
N HIS A 544 -10.18 18.69 4.30
CA HIS A 544 -10.77 17.34 4.43
C HIS A 544 -12.18 17.28 3.83
N THR A 545 -13.03 18.25 4.14
CA THR A 545 -14.39 18.35 3.58
C THR A 545 -14.37 18.50 2.05
N ARG A 546 -13.38 19.20 1.47
CA ARG A 546 -13.25 19.34 0.02
C ARG A 546 -12.78 18.04 -0.65
N ILE A 547 -11.92 17.26 0.00
CA ILE A 547 -11.49 15.94 -0.50
C ILE A 547 -12.69 14.97 -0.54
N GLY A 548 -13.54 15.00 0.49
CA GLY A 548 -14.84 14.31 0.48
C GLY A 548 -14.80 12.83 0.85
N HIS A 549 -13.65 12.33 1.30
CA HIS A 549 -13.50 11.01 1.94
C HIS A 549 -12.45 11.10 3.06
N VAL A 550 -12.41 10.08 3.91
CA VAL A 550 -11.47 10.00 5.04
C VAL A 550 -10.06 9.69 4.55
N TYR A 551 -9.04 10.03 5.35
CA TYR A 551 -7.65 9.70 5.07
C TYR A 551 -7.50 8.18 4.83
N PRO A 552 -6.80 7.74 3.77
CA PRO A 552 -6.62 6.32 3.47
C PRO A 552 -5.64 5.68 4.46
N ARG A 553 -6.08 4.68 5.23
CA ARG A 553 -5.27 4.01 6.26
C ARG A 553 -5.14 2.50 6.06
N ALA A 554 -5.56 1.98 4.91
CA ALA A 554 -5.53 0.54 4.67
C ALA A 554 -4.13 -0.02 4.86
N SER A 555 -3.11 0.61 4.27
CA SER A 555 -1.71 0.18 4.40
C SER A 555 -1.14 0.36 5.81
N ASP A 556 -1.49 1.44 6.51
CA ASP A 556 -0.91 1.80 7.83
C ASP A 556 -0.94 0.61 8.81
N ARG A 557 -2.09 -0.08 8.87
CA ARG A 557 -2.30 -1.24 9.73
C ARG A 557 -1.32 -2.37 9.40
N PHE A 558 -1.29 -2.77 8.13
CA PHE A 558 -0.54 -3.95 7.70
C PHE A 558 0.97 -3.68 7.63
N THR A 559 1.40 -2.43 7.47
CA THR A 559 2.80 -2.05 7.65
C THR A 559 3.27 -2.39 9.06
N VAL A 560 2.55 -1.98 10.10
CA VAL A 560 2.91 -2.28 11.51
C VAL A 560 2.88 -3.79 11.78
N GLU A 561 1.86 -4.49 11.29
CA GLU A 561 1.76 -5.95 11.46
C GLU A 561 2.88 -6.70 10.72
N ALA A 562 3.31 -6.21 9.57
CA ALA A 562 4.46 -6.77 8.85
C ALA A 562 5.77 -6.61 9.63
N PHE A 563 5.96 -5.48 10.32
CA PHE A 563 7.08 -5.31 11.25
C PHE A 563 7.04 -6.39 12.35
N TRP A 564 5.88 -6.66 12.96
CA TRP A 564 5.74 -7.69 14.00
C TRP A 564 6.27 -9.04 13.53
N VAL A 565 5.89 -9.44 12.31
CA VAL A 565 6.36 -10.68 11.67
C VAL A 565 7.88 -10.68 11.47
N THR A 566 8.45 -9.61 10.92
CA THR A 566 9.92 -9.54 10.70
C THR A 566 10.70 -9.55 12.01
N ILE A 567 10.20 -8.87 13.04
CA ILE A 567 10.78 -8.84 14.39
C ILE A 567 10.70 -10.23 15.03
N GLU A 568 9.58 -10.93 14.90
CA GLU A 568 9.44 -12.30 15.39
C GLU A 568 10.48 -13.24 14.78
N ILE A 569 10.69 -13.18 13.46
CA ILE A 569 11.71 -13.99 12.80
C ILE A 569 13.11 -13.62 13.33
N LEU A 570 13.42 -12.32 13.45
CA LEU A 570 14.70 -11.87 14.03
C LEU A 570 14.90 -12.40 15.45
N MET A 571 13.88 -12.32 16.31
CA MET A 571 13.93 -12.79 17.68
C MET A 571 14.16 -14.30 17.76
N ASN A 572 13.42 -15.08 16.96
CA ASN A 572 13.61 -16.53 16.89
C ASN A 572 15.04 -16.90 16.45
N LEU A 573 15.59 -16.21 15.45
CA LEU A 573 16.96 -16.42 15.02
C LEU A 573 17.98 -16.05 16.12
N GLY A 574 17.82 -14.88 16.74
CA GLY A 574 18.72 -14.40 17.80
C GLY A 574 18.74 -15.33 19.01
N LEU A 575 17.57 -15.81 19.44
CA LEU A 575 17.43 -16.74 20.55
C LEU A 575 18.04 -18.10 20.25
N ALA A 576 17.74 -18.69 19.09
CA ALA A 576 18.32 -19.97 18.68
C ALA A 576 19.85 -19.90 18.60
N ILE A 577 20.42 -18.80 18.10
CA ILE A 577 21.89 -18.60 18.09
C ILE A 577 22.42 -18.47 19.52
N SER A 578 21.80 -17.61 20.35
CA SER A 578 22.22 -17.39 21.74
C SER A 578 22.20 -18.69 22.55
N GLU A 579 21.16 -19.51 22.37
CA GLU A 579 20.98 -20.79 23.02
C GLU A 579 22.06 -21.79 22.59
N ALA A 580 22.27 -21.96 21.29
CA ALA A 580 23.32 -22.84 20.77
C ALA A 580 24.72 -22.43 21.26
N CYS A 581 25.01 -21.12 21.29
CA CYS A 581 26.25 -20.60 21.86
C CYS A 581 26.41 -20.95 23.36
N GLY A 582 25.32 -20.91 24.14
CA GLY A 582 25.29 -21.36 25.53
C GLY A 582 25.59 -22.86 25.67
N GLN A 583 24.96 -23.70 24.85
CA GLN A 583 25.17 -25.15 24.84
C GLN A 583 26.60 -25.55 24.51
N ILE A 584 27.23 -24.88 23.53
CA ILE A 584 28.65 -25.11 23.17
C ILE A 584 29.55 -24.80 24.36
N TRP A 585 29.29 -23.69 25.04
CA TRP A 585 30.06 -23.26 26.20
C TRP A 585 29.91 -24.22 27.39
N GLN A 586 28.69 -24.65 27.71
CA GLN A 586 28.44 -25.60 28.80
C GLN A 586 29.09 -26.98 28.58
N ARG A 587 29.21 -27.41 27.31
CA ARG A 587 29.86 -28.68 26.94
C ARG A 587 31.39 -28.62 26.94
N ASP A 588 31.98 -27.46 27.18
CA ASP A 588 33.43 -27.21 27.20
C ASP A 588 34.17 -27.85 26.00
N VAL A 589 33.65 -27.60 24.79
CA VAL A 589 34.18 -28.23 23.57
C VAL A 589 35.58 -27.67 23.25
N PRO A 590 36.63 -28.50 23.20
CA PRO A 590 38.00 -28.02 22.97
C PRO A 590 38.16 -27.32 21.62
N GLY A 591 38.66 -26.08 21.63
CA GLY A 591 38.89 -25.27 20.42
C GLY A 591 37.64 -24.56 19.87
N ALA A 592 36.48 -24.68 20.52
CA ALA A 592 35.30 -23.93 20.11
C ALA A 592 35.48 -22.43 20.37
N ASN A 593 35.01 -21.59 19.43
CA ASN A 593 34.99 -20.14 19.57
C ASN A 593 33.62 -19.62 19.13
N THR A 594 32.78 -19.23 20.10
CA THR A 594 31.44 -18.70 19.86
C THR A 594 31.42 -17.18 19.68
N THR A 595 32.50 -16.47 19.98
CA THR A 595 32.51 -14.99 19.99
C THR A 595 31.99 -14.35 18.70
N PRO A 596 32.33 -14.81 17.49
CA PRO A 596 31.76 -14.25 16.26
C PRO A 596 30.25 -14.46 16.11
N LEU A 597 29.72 -15.58 16.64
CA LEU A 597 28.30 -15.92 16.62
C LEU A 597 27.55 -15.13 17.70
N ASP A 598 28.19 -14.89 18.85
CA ASP A 598 27.68 -14.01 19.90
C ASP A 598 27.52 -12.56 19.39
N TYR A 599 28.51 -12.02 18.67
CA TYR A 599 28.36 -10.70 18.04
C TYR A 599 27.26 -10.66 16.96
N PHE A 600 27.06 -11.76 16.26
CA PHE A 600 25.99 -11.84 15.25
C PHE A 600 24.60 -11.91 15.90
N ALA A 601 24.44 -12.65 17.01
CA ALA A 601 23.22 -12.63 17.80
C ALA A 601 22.98 -11.24 18.42
N GLU A 602 24.01 -10.59 18.97
CA GLU A 602 23.94 -9.20 19.46
C GLU A 602 23.44 -8.24 18.38
N PHE A 603 23.95 -8.38 17.15
CA PHE A 603 23.48 -7.60 15.99
C PHE A 603 21.99 -7.87 15.69
N ILE A 604 21.57 -9.13 15.63
CA ILE A 604 20.17 -9.48 15.34
C ILE A 604 19.22 -8.90 16.39
N PHE A 605 19.54 -9.02 17.68
CA PHE A 605 18.72 -8.46 18.75
C PHE A 605 18.66 -6.94 18.71
N LEU A 606 19.78 -6.27 18.43
CA LEU A 606 19.81 -4.82 18.24
C LEU A 606 18.89 -4.41 17.08
N ARG A 607 18.91 -5.14 15.96
CA ARG A 607 18.03 -4.87 14.82
C ARG A 607 16.57 -5.13 15.13
N ALA A 608 16.24 -6.22 15.82
CA ALA A 608 14.88 -6.48 16.29
C ALA A 608 14.36 -5.34 17.18
N SER A 609 15.20 -4.82 18.08
CA SER A 609 14.85 -3.68 18.93
C SER A 609 14.63 -2.39 18.15
N LYS A 610 15.50 -2.10 17.16
CA LYS A 610 15.34 -0.92 16.29
C LYS A 610 14.09 -1.00 15.41
N ASP A 611 13.82 -2.17 14.84
CA ASP A 611 12.64 -2.40 14.02
C ASP A 611 11.35 -2.29 14.88
N ALA A 612 11.40 -2.72 16.15
CA ALA A 612 10.29 -2.53 17.10
C ALA A 612 10.04 -1.05 17.45
N GLU A 613 11.10 -0.26 17.63
CA GLU A 613 11.00 1.20 17.83
C GLU A 613 10.38 1.89 16.61
N THR A 614 10.77 1.49 15.39
CA THR A 614 10.17 1.99 14.15
C THR A 614 8.70 1.60 14.04
N ALA A 615 8.34 0.35 14.34
CA ALA A 615 6.95 -0.11 14.34
C ALA A 615 6.08 0.69 15.32
N TYR A 616 6.60 0.99 16.52
CA TYR A 616 5.94 1.86 17.50
C TYR A 616 5.69 3.27 16.95
N ARG A 617 6.72 3.90 16.38
CA ARG A 617 6.61 5.24 15.78
C ARG A 617 5.56 5.27 14.67
N LEU A 618 5.57 4.29 13.75
CA LEU A 618 4.59 4.18 12.67
C LEU A 618 3.15 3.97 13.20
N ALA A 619 2.99 3.22 14.29
CA ALA A 619 1.70 3.05 14.95
C ALA A 619 1.18 4.37 15.59
N GLU A 620 2.07 5.19 16.15
CA GLU A 620 1.71 6.52 16.66
C GLU A 620 1.33 7.49 15.51
N GLU A 621 2.12 7.52 14.44
CA GLU A 621 1.88 8.36 13.27
C GLU A 621 0.55 8.00 12.57
N SER A 622 0.21 6.71 12.53
CA SER A 622 -1.07 6.20 12.01
C SER A 622 -2.26 6.38 12.98
N LYS A 623 -2.02 6.92 14.18
CA LYS A 623 -3.02 7.12 15.24
C LYS A 623 -3.72 5.81 15.66
N SER A 624 -3.02 4.69 15.55
CA SER A 624 -3.45 3.36 15.97
C SER A 624 -2.98 3.09 17.40
N ARG A 625 -3.71 3.63 18.38
CA ARG A 625 -3.34 3.60 19.80
C ARG A 625 -3.15 2.19 20.35
N ASN A 626 -4.04 1.26 20.01
CA ASN A 626 -3.95 -0.11 20.53
C ASN A 626 -2.69 -0.81 19.99
N LYS A 627 -2.41 -0.66 18.69
CA LYS A 627 -1.16 -1.19 18.10
C LYS A 627 0.09 -0.52 18.69
N ALA A 628 0.05 0.78 18.98
CA ALA A 628 1.16 1.46 19.62
C ALA A 628 1.48 0.85 21.00
N LEU A 629 0.47 0.53 21.81
CA LEU A 629 0.67 -0.17 23.09
C LEU A 629 1.29 -1.56 22.90
N ILE A 630 0.82 -2.33 21.90
CA ILE A 630 1.41 -3.64 21.58
C ILE A 630 2.87 -3.51 21.13
N CYS A 631 3.17 -2.51 20.28
CA CYS A 631 4.55 -2.23 19.86
C CYS A 631 5.44 -1.83 21.03
N GLN A 632 4.93 -1.10 22.03
CA GLN A 632 5.70 -0.79 23.24
C GLN A 632 6.06 -2.07 24.02
N VAL A 633 5.14 -3.03 24.16
CA VAL A 633 5.45 -4.33 24.76
C VAL A 633 6.58 -5.03 23.98
N LEU A 634 6.49 -5.01 22.64
CA LEU A 634 7.52 -5.59 21.76
C LEU A 634 8.88 -4.89 21.90
N VAL A 635 8.91 -3.56 22.01
CA VAL A 635 10.13 -2.78 22.28
C VAL A 635 10.75 -3.22 23.62
N LEU A 636 9.95 -3.29 24.69
CA LEU A 636 10.44 -3.68 26.01
C LEU A 636 11.02 -5.11 26.01
N GLN A 637 10.38 -6.02 25.27
CA GLN A 637 10.81 -7.42 25.19
C GLN A 637 12.07 -7.59 24.36
N THR A 638 12.16 -6.97 23.19
CA THR A 638 13.38 -6.99 22.35
C THR A 638 14.57 -6.37 23.10
N GLN A 639 14.35 -5.30 23.87
CA GLN A 639 15.37 -4.70 24.73
C GLN A 639 15.81 -5.63 25.87
N TYR A 640 14.88 -6.35 26.50
CA TYR A 640 15.20 -7.33 27.53
C TYR A 640 16.06 -8.46 26.97
N GLU A 641 15.65 -9.09 25.86
CA GLU A 641 16.40 -10.22 25.28
C GLU A 641 17.78 -9.78 24.77
N TYR A 642 17.88 -8.58 24.20
CA TYR A 642 19.17 -7.97 23.86
C TYR A 642 20.09 -7.83 25.09
N ALA A 643 19.56 -7.29 26.19
CA ALA A 643 20.32 -7.12 27.43
C ALA A 643 20.70 -8.46 28.06
N LEU A 644 19.78 -9.43 28.08
CA LEU A 644 20.01 -10.78 28.59
C LEU A 644 21.10 -11.50 27.79
N HIS A 645 21.07 -11.42 26.46
CA HIS A 645 22.13 -11.96 25.62
C HIS A 645 23.49 -11.33 25.95
N LYS A 646 23.57 -10.01 26.09
CA LYS A 646 24.81 -9.32 26.50
C LYS A 646 25.30 -9.76 27.88
N CYS A 647 24.41 -10.04 28.83
CA CYS A 647 24.77 -10.61 30.12
C CYS A 647 25.34 -12.02 29.97
N ARG A 648 24.69 -12.88 29.18
CA ARG A 648 25.17 -14.25 28.89
C ARG A 648 26.56 -14.25 28.27
N VAL A 649 26.86 -13.32 27.36
CA VAL A 649 28.21 -13.14 26.79
C VAL A 649 29.21 -12.71 27.88
N ALA A 650 28.88 -11.67 28.65
CA ALA A 650 29.74 -11.13 29.70
C ALA A 650 30.00 -12.10 30.88
N ILE A 651 29.17 -13.12 31.05
CA ILE A 651 29.42 -14.22 32.01
C ILE A 651 30.42 -15.22 31.45
N ARG A 652 30.25 -15.59 30.18
CA ARG A 652 31.10 -16.58 29.52
C ARG A 652 32.54 -16.08 29.37
N ASP A 653 32.70 -14.80 29.05
CA ASP A 653 34.03 -14.16 28.96
C ASP A 653 34.59 -13.71 30.34
N GLY A 654 33.78 -13.78 31.39
CA GLY A 654 34.16 -13.42 32.76
C GLY A 654 34.14 -11.92 33.08
N SER A 655 33.70 -11.06 32.15
CA SER A 655 33.62 -9.60 32.34
C SER A 655 32.74 -9.21 33.52
N LEU A 656 31.65 -9.93 33.80
CA LEU A 656 30.76 -9.66 34.95
C LEU A 656 31.37 -9.99 36.32
N LEU A 657 32.58 -10.57 36.35
CA LEU A 657 33.37 -10.67 37.59
C LEU A 657 33.97 -9.32 37.98
N ASN A 658 34.17 -8.40 37.03
CA ASN A 658 34.60 -7.03 37.29
C ASN A 658 33.45 -6.24 37.93
N ARG A 659 33.73 -5.59 39.05
CA ARG A 659 32.78 -4.74 39.77
C ARG A 659 32.25 -3.60 38.91
N GLY A 660 33.11 -2.93 38.14
CA GLY A 660 32.70 -1.79 37.30
C GLY A 660 31.69 -2.19 36.24
N THR A 661 31.97 -3.28 35.52
CA THR A 661 31.04 -3.84 34.52
C THR A 661 29.76 -4.35 35.19
N ARG A 662 29.83 -4.97 36.37
CA ARG A 662 28.63 -5.38 37.11
C ARG A 662 27.74 -4.20 37.50
N ASP A 663 28.35 -3.10 37.94
CA ASP A 663 27.65 -1.88 38.31
C ASP A 663 26.97 -1.27 37.07
N GLU A 664 27.64 -1.22 35.91
CA GLU A 664 27.06 -0.75 34.63
C GLU A 664 25.82 -1.54 34.18
N TYR A 665 25.87 -2.87 34.27
CA TYR A 665 24.74 -3.74 33.92
C TYR A 665 23.61 -3.64 34.96
N SER A 666 23.94 -3.45 36.24
CA SER A 666 22.94 -3.22 37.29
C SER A 666 22.21 -1.89 37.07
N ASP A 667 22.93 -0.84 36.70
CA ASP A 667 22.36 0.47 36.37
C ASP A 667 21.47 0.40 35.12
N MET A 668 21.85 -0.40 34.12
CA MET A 668 21.00 -0.67 32.97
C MET A 668 19.68 -1.31 33.40
N CYS A 669 19.71 -2.36 34.23
CA CYS A 669 18.49 -2.99 34.74
C CYS A 669 17.63 -1.99 35.52
N ALA A 670 18.23 -1.17 36.40
CA ALA A 670 17.50 -0.17 37.18
C ALA A 670 16.77 0.85 36.31
N ARG A 671 17.43 1.38 35.26
CA ARG A 671 16.79 2.31 34.30
C ARG A 671 15.65 1.65 33.54
N SER A 672 15.81 0.40 33.10
CA SER A 672 14.75 -0.33 32.40
C SER A 672 13.53 -0.58 33.30
N ILE A 673 13.76 -0.97 34.57
CA ILE A 673 12.70 -1.18 35.57
C ILE A 673 11.93 0.11 35.81
N GLU A 674 12.62 1.23 36.02
CA GLU A 674 11.99 2.54 36.21
C GLU A 674 11.17 2.94 34.97
N HIS A 675 11.71 2.75 33.77
CA HIS A 675 11.02 3.05 32.52
C HIS A 675 9.70 2.27 32.37
N ILE A 676 9.71 0.96 32.64
CA ILE A 676 8.51 0.11 32.57
C ILE A 676 7.45 0.59 33.58
N GLN A 677 7.85 0.91 34.80
CA GLN A 677 6.93 1.41 35.84
C GLN A 677 6.27 2.75 35.46
N VAL A 678 7.05 3.65 34.84
CA VAL A 678 6.54 4.93 34.31
C VAL A 678 5.52 4.68 33.20
N LEU A 679 5.81 3.75 32.27
CA LEU A 679 4.91 3.38 31.18
C LEU A 679 3.60 2.74 31.67
N GLN A 680 3.64 1.84 32.64
CA GLN A 680 2.44 1.27 33.25
C GLN A 680 1.56 2.35 33.90
N THR A 681 2.20 3.34 34.54
CA THR A 681 1.51 4.47 35.17
C THR A 681 0.89 5.41 34.14
N SER A 682 1.58 5.70 33.03
CA SER A 682 1.05 6.56 31.97
C SER A 682 -0.13 5.90 31.24
N ALA A 683 0.00 4.63 30.83
CA ALA A 683 -1.07 3.89 30.16
C ALA A 683 -2.37 3.84 30.98
N SER A 684 -2.24 3.68 32.30
CA SER A 684 -3.38 3.68 33.24
C SER A 684 -4.08 5.06 33.34
N ARG A 685 -3.35 6.16 33.15
CA ARG A 685 -3.89 7.53 33.18
C ARG A 685 -4.60 7.95 31.90
N GLU A 686 -4.34 7.26 30.79
CA GLU A 686 -4.92 7.58 29.48
C GLU A 686 -6.32 6.97 29.25
N ILE A 687 -6.92 6.37 30.29
CA ILE A 687 -8.32 5.92 30.27
C ILE A 687 -9.21 7.17 30.41
N PRO A 688 -10.05 7.52 29.42
CA PRO A 688 -10.81 8.78 29.46
C PRO A 688 -11.75 8.85 30.68
N HIS A 689 -11.67 9.95 31.44
CA HIS A 689 -12.54 10.23 32.58
C HIS A 689 -14.02 10.46 32.20
N GLU A 690 -14.32 10.69 30.91
CA GLU A 690 -15.66 11.03 30.38
C GLU A 690 -16.36 9.86 29.65
N SER A 691 -15.97 8.61 29.90
CA SER A 691 -16.62 7.45 29.27
C SER A 691 -17.88 7.02 30.04
N VAL A 692 -18.89 6.49 29.33
CA VAL A 692 -20.11 5.92 29.91
C VAL A 692 -19.75 4.75 30.84
N PRO A 693 -20.43 4.52 31.97
CA PRO A 693 -20.20 3.35 32.82
C PRO A 693 -20.31 2.05 31.99
N GLY A 694 -19.25 1.22 31.98
CA GLY A 694 -19.08 0.06 31.10
C GLY A 694 -18.01 0.21 29.99
N GLU A 695 -17.85 1.41 29.40
CA GLU A 695 -16.81 1.68 28.38
C GLU A 695 -15.40 1.76 29.00
N ARG A 696 -15.34 2.26 30.25
CA ARG A 696 -14.10 2.30 31.04
C ARG A 696 -13.59 0.91 31.40
N ASP A 697 -14.49 0.00 31.72
CA ASP A 697 -14.14 -1.31 32.29
C ASP A 697 -13.53 -2.22 31.22
N MET A 698 -14.10 -2.27 30.00
CA MET A 698 -13.55 -3.07 28.90
C MET A 698 -12.24 -2.52 28.34
N LYS A 699 -12.10 -1.19 28.25
CA LYS A 699 -10.84 -0.58 27.84
C LYS A 699 -9.74 -0.84 28.87
N ALA A 700 -10.08 -0.79 30.16
CA ALA A 700 -9.18 -1.19 31.24
C ALA A 700 -8.85 -2.69 31.17
N GLU A 701 -9.81 -3.55 30.81
CA GLU A 701 -9.60 -4.99 30.61
C GLU A 701 -8.68 -5.27 29.42
N TRP A 702 -8.92 -4.66 28.25
CA TRP A 702 -8.05 -4.79 27.08
C TRP A 702 -6.63 -4.32 27.39
N ILE A 703 -6.47 -3.14 28.02
CA ILE A 703 -5.17 -2.64 28.45
C ILE A 703 -4.54 -3.59 29.50
N GLY A 704 -5.37 -4.16 30.38
CA GLY A 704 -4.96 -5.17 31.35
C GLY A 704 -4.31 -6.39 30.69
N VAL A 705 -4.99 -6.96 29.70
CA VAL A 705 -4.60 -8.19 28.99
C VAL A 705 -3.42 -7.96 28.04
N TYR A 706 -3.50 -6.94 27.18
CA TYR A 706 -2.55 -6.76 26.08
C TYR A 706 -1.36 -5.84 26.40
N PHE A 707 -1.40 -5.14 27.54
CA PHE A 707 -0.32 -4.24 27.94
C PHE A 707 0.17 -4.51 29.37
N VAL A 708 -0.68 -4.30 30.39
CA VAL A 708 -0.26 -4.31 31.80
C VAL A 708 0.30 -5.68 32.20
N HIS A 709 -0.40 -6.76 31.88
CA HIS A 709 0.03 -8.12 32.20
C HIS A 709 1.35 -8.49 31.50
N PRO A 710 1.50 -8.34 30.16
CA PRO A 710 2.77 -8.57 29.48
C PRO A 710 3.93 -7.72 30.02
N THR A 711 3.73 -6.42 30.26
CA THR A 711 4.79 -5.57 30.81
C THR A 711 5.16 -5.95 32.24
N GLN A 712 4.20 -6.49 33.01
CA GLN A 712 4.47 -6.99 34.36
C GLN A 712 5.38 -8.23 34.33
N ILE A 713 5.17 -9.16 33.40
CA ILE A 713 6.06 -10.30 33.21
C ILE A 713 7.47 -9.83 32.82
N ILE A 714 7.58 -8.86 31.90
CA ILE A 714 8.88 -8.29 31.50
C ILE A 714 9.55 -7.57 32.69
N LEU A 715 8.79 -6.84 33.51
CA LEU A 715 9.28 -6.18 34.72
C LEU A 715 9.86 -7.20 35.72
N GLU A 716 9.15 -8.30 35.96
CA GLU A 716 9.63 -9.40 36.80
C GLU A 716 10.92 -10.00 36.24
N ALA A 717 10.99 -10.22 34.93
CA ALA A 717 12.20 -10.71 34.27
C ALA A 717 13.42 -9.79 34.44
N TRP A 718 13.23 -8.48 34.36
CA TRP A 718 14.28 -7.50 34.64
C TRP A 718 14.72 -7.50 36.09
N ASN A 719 13.79 -7.63 37.04
CA ASN A 719 14.11 -7.77 38.46
C ASN A 719 14.93 -9.03 38.74
N ASP A 720 14.56 -10.14 38.10
CA ASP A 720 15.25 -11.42 38.21
C ASP A 720 16.67 -11.34 37.65
N LEU A 721 16.83 -10.71 36.49
CA LEU A 721 18.13 -10.44 35.88
C LEU A 721 19.01 -9.56 36.79
N ALA A 722 18.45 -8.49 37.36
CA ALA A 722 19.17 -7.61 38.29
C ALA A 722 19.66 -8.36 39.53
N ARG A 723 18.82 -9.22 40.12
CA ARG A 723 19.19 -10.07 41.26
C ARG A 723 20.30 -11.06 40.88
N ALA A 724 20.21 -11.69 39.71
CA ALA A 724 21.21 -12.64 39.23
C ALA A 724 22.59 -11.97 39.03
N ILE A 725 22.61 -10.76 38.47
CA ILE A 725 23.85 -9.98 38.26
C ILE A 725 24.51 -9.59 39.59
N GLN A 726 23.73 -9.32 40.63
CA GLN A 726 24.26 -8.88 41.93
C GLN A 726 24.72 -10.06 42.81
N ASN A 727 23.92 -11.13 42.87
CA ASN A 727 24.05 -12.15 43.91
C ASN A 727 24.51 -13.52 43.38
N ASP A 728 24.18 -13.85 42.12
CA ASP A 728 24.23 -15.23 41.64
C ASP A 728 25.17 -15.44 40.44
N VAL A 729 26.08 -14.50 40.16
CA VAL A 729 27.00 -14.57 39.00
C VAL A 729 27.78 -15.89 38.95
N LEU A 730 28.19 -16.41 40.12
CA LEU A 730 28.90 -17.69 40.20
C LEU A 730 27.98 -18.90 39.96
N ALA A 731 26.75 -18.87 40.47
CA ALA A 731 25.77 -19.94 40.25
C ALA A 731 25.28 -19.96 38.79
N TRP A 732 25.10 -18.79 38.19
CA TRP A 732 24.77 -18.64 36.77
C TRP A 732 25.89 -19.16 35.87
N ARG A 733 27.16 -18.90 36.22
CA ARG A 733 28.33 -19.47 35.54
C ARG A 733 28.42 -21.00 35.71
N GLN A 734 27.92 -21.56 36.79
CA GLN A 734 27.89 -23.01 37.01
C GLN A 734 26.70 -23.70 36.32
N GLY A 735 25.88 -22.97 35.56
CA GLY A 735 24.70 -23.51 34.87
C GLY A 735 23.57 -23.91 35.81
N GLN A 736 23.57 -23.43 37.07
CA GLN A 736 22.54 -23.73 38.06
C GLN A 736 21.31 -22.83 37.96
N MET A 737 21.38 -21.79 37.13
CA MET A 737 20.30 -20.85 36.83
C MET A 737 20.11 -20.83 35.33
N ASP A 738 18.93 -21.21 34.86
CA ASP A 738 18.49 -20.86 33.52
C ASP A 738 17.81 -19.49 33.61
N GLY A 739 18.42 -18.46 33.02
CA GLY A 739 17.81 -17.14 32.95
C GLY A 739 16.71 -17.17 31.91
N GLY A 740 15.63 -17.92 32.19
CA GLY A 740 14.68 -18.45 31.22
C GLY A 740 14.28 -17.49 30.11
N GLN A 741 14.08 -18.02 28.91
CA GLN A 741 13.66 -17.22 27.76
C GLN A 741 12.25 -16.65 27.97
N LEU A 742 12.06 -15.35 27.72
CA LEU A 742 10.72 -14.75 27.72
C LEU A 742 10.13 -14.87 26.31
N VAL A 743 9.39 -15.95 26.05
CA VAL A 743 8.65 -16.12 24.78
C VAL A 743 7.18 -15.78 24.97
N ILE A 744 6.89 -14.58 25.49
CA ILE A 744 5.51 -14.09 25.65
C ILE A 744 4.98 -13.34 24.42
N TRP A 745 5.84 -12.84 23.51
CA TRP A 745 5.40 -12.02 22.37
C TRP A 745 4.63 -12.85 21.35
N HIS A 746 5.00 -14.12 21.14
CA HIS A 746 4.44 -14.92 20.05
C HIS A 746 2.92 -15.06 20.25
N ARG A 747 2.49 -15.44 21.45
CA ARG A 747 1.07 -15.55 21.79
C ARG A 747 0.36 -14.19 21.77
N LEU A 748 1.00 -13.15 22.31
CA LEU A 748 0.44 -11.79 22.33
C LEU A 748 0.21 -11.22 20.93
N ILE A 749 1.20 -11.34 20.04
CA ILE A 749 1.16 -10.82 18.67
C ILE A 749 0.15 -11.62 17.84
N GLN A 750 0.10 -12.95 18.00
CA GLN A 750 -0.89 -13.80 17.33
C GLN A 750 -2.33 -13.48 17.79
N GLU A 751 -2.56 -13.33 19.11
CA GLU A 751 -3.87 -12.94 19.64
C GLU A 751 -4.25 -11.51 19.22
N ALA A 752 -3.29 -10.58 19.17
CA ALA A 752 -3.51 -9.17 18.83
C ALA A 752 -3.57 -8.87 17.31
N ALA A 753 -2.97 -9.73 16.47
CA ALA A 753 -3.18 -9.75 15.02
C ALA A 753 -4.54 -10.36 14.63
N ALA A 754 -5.33 -10.74 15.65
CA ALA A 754 -6.52 -11.59 15.65
C ALA A 754 -6.19 -13.05 15.41
N GLU A 755 -6.57 -13.90 16.38
CA GLU A 755 -6.60 -15.36 16.20
C GLU A 755 -7.30 -15.66 14.87
N ASN A 756 -6.53 -16.17 13.91
CA ASN A 756 -6.91 -16.31 12.53
C ASN A 756 -7.24 -14.95 11.89
N ARG A 757 -6.28 -14.39 11.14
CA ARG A 757 -6.62 -13.65 9.91
C ARG A 757 -7.42 -14.58 8.99
N GLU A 758 -8.67 -14.84 9.35
CA GLU A 758 -9.56 -15.75 8.66
C GLU A 758 -9.66 -15.22 7.25
N SER A 759 -9.01 -15.94 6.34
CA SER A 759 -8.98 -15.71 4.89
C SER A 759 -10.37 -15.66 4.24
N HIS A 760 -11.44 -15.81 5.04
CA HIS A 760 -12.83 -15.99 4.68
C HIS A 760 -13.73 -14.83 5.14
N THR A 761 -13.26 -13.84 5.91
CA THR A 761 -14.06 -12.62 6.10
C THR A 761 -13.94 -11.74 4.86
N GLU A 762 -14.86 -11.93 3.92
CA GLU A 762 -14.89 -11.31 2.59
C GLU A 762 -14.86 -9.74 2.61
N HIS A 763 -14.95 -9.07 3.78
CA HIS A 763 -15.27 -7.63 3.88
C HIS A 763 -14.54 -6.89 5.01
N PHE A 764 -13.57 -6.03 4.66
CA PHE A 764 -13.02 -4.99 5.54
C PHE A 764 -13.95 -3.78 5.66
N TYR A 765 -14.10 -3.27 6.88
CA TYR A 765 -14.83 -2.06 7.25
C TYR A 765 -13.87 -0.93 7.63
N GLN A 766 -14.37 0.31 7.74
CA GLN A 766 -13.57 1.46 8.17
C GLN A 766 -14.23 2.17 9.35
N CYS A 767 -13.45 2.49 10.38
CA CYS A 767 -13.95 3.29 11.50
C CYS A 767 -14.05 4.79 11.11
N PRO A 768 -14.68 5.65 11.92
CA PRO A 768 -14.73 7.11 11.69
C PRO A 768 -13.39 7.81 11.40
N LYS A 769 -12.27 7.24 11.87
CA LYS A 769 -10.91 7.75 11.64
C LYS A 769 -10.21 7.14 10.40
N GLY A 770 -10.88 6.23 9.69
CA GLY A 770 -10.41 5.57 8.48
C GLY A 770 -9.71 4.23 8.70
N HIS A 771 -9.59 3.75 9.95
CA HIS A 771 -8.88 2.52 10.27
C HIS A 771 -9.63 1.28 9.75
N PRO A 772 -8.96 0.39 8.99
CA PRO A 772 -9.57 -0.84 8.49
C PRO A 772 -9.75 -1.88 9.60
N TYR A 773 -10.92 -2.52 9.66
CA TYR A 773 -11.21 -3.57 10.64
C TYR A 773 -12.14 -4.65 10.07
N THR A 774 -12.10 -5.85 10.64
CA THR A 774 -13.12 -6.90 10.43
C THR A 774 -13.98 -7.02 11.69
N LEU A 775 -15.23 -7.51 11.56
CA LEU A 775 -16.13 -7.60 12.72
C LEU A 775 -15.63 -8.57 13.80
N GLY A 776 -14.87 -9.61 13.41
CA GLY A 776 -14.27 -10.55 14.36
C GLY A 776 -13.18 -9.93 15.24
N GLU A 777 -12.56 -8.83 14.79
CA GLU A 777 -11.53 -8.10 15.54
C GLU A 777 -12.12 -7.09 16.52
N CYS A 778 -13.39 -6.73 16.35
CA CYS A 778 -14.01 -5.69 17.14
C CYS A 778 -14.38 -6.18 18.54
N THR A 779 -14.05 -5.39 19.55
CA THR A 779 -14.59 -5.57 20.88
C THR A 779 -16.06 -5.15 20.91
N THR A 780 -16.95 -6.00 21.44
CA THR A 780 -18.39 -5.72 21.55
C THR A 780 -18.81 -5.64 23.02
N VAL A 781 -19.45 -4.55 23.43
CA VAL A 781 -19.86 -4.29 24.82
C VAL A 781 -21.24 -3.65 24.88
N LEU A 782 -22.17 -4.22 25.65
CA LEU A 782 -23.51 -3.66 25.84
C LEU A 782 -24.22 -3.32 24.51
N GLY A 783 -24.00 -4.13 23.50
CA GLY A 783 -24.55 -3.88 22.17
C GLY A 783 -23.82 -2.78 21.39
N ARG A 784 -22.56 -2.44 21.69
CA ARG A 784 -21.73 -1.46 20.97
C ARG A 784 -20.43 -2.07 20.48
N ILE A 785 -20.05 -1.75 19.24
CA ILE A 785 -18.87 -2.27 18.53
C ILE A 785 -17.75 -1.22 18.54
N TRP A 786 -16.52 -1.64 18.84
CA TRP A 786 -15.37 -0.75 19.00
C TRP A 786 -14.26 -1.02 17.98
N CYS A 787 -13.60 0.06 17.54
CA CYS A 787 -12.49 -0.03 16.60
C CYS A 787 -11.26 -0.67 17.26
N PRO A 788 -10.71 -1.77 16.70
CA PRO A 788 -9.55 -2.46 17.27
C PRO A 788 -8.26 -1.62 17.21
N GLU A 789 -8.20 -0.61 16.33
CA GLU A 789 -7.03 0.24 16.14
C GLU A 789 -7.01 1.45 17.09
N CYS A 790 -8.11 2.22 17.10
CA CYS A 790 -8.16 3.51 17.78
C CYS A 790 -9.10 3.57 18.98
N GLY A 791 -9.88 2.51 19.24
CA GLY A 791 -10.81 2.42 20.37
C GLY A 791 -11.95 3.43 20.34
N ILE A 792 -12.42 3.84 19.15
CA ILE A 792 -13.63 4.66 19.00
C ILE A 792 -14.83 3.74 18.77
N THR A 793 -16.01 4.12 19.27
CA THR A 793 -17.27 3.41 18.99
C THR A 793 -17.59 3.52 17.50
N ILE A 794 -17.89 2.38 16.86
CA ILE A 794 -18.18 2.33 15.42
C ILE A 794 -19.68 2.19 15.15
N GLY A 795 -20.45 1.60 16.07
CA GLY A 795 -21.91 1.48 15.98
C GLY A 795 -22.48 0.62 17.11
N ASP A 796 -23.79 0.43 17.09
CA ASP A 796 -24.48 -0.54 17.92
C ASP A 796 -24.48 -1.93 17.22
N SER A 797 -24.38 -3.03 17.97
CA SER A 797 -24.53 -4.39 17.45
C SER A 797 -26.02 -4.72 17.42
N ASP A 798 -26.63 -4.62 16.24
CA ASP A 798 -27.95 -5.20 15.98
C ASP A 798 -27.86 -6.72 15.79
#